data_AF-A0A9K3E9V0-F1
#
_entry.id   AF-A0A9K3E9V0-F1
#
_cell.length_a   1.000
_cell.length_b   1.000
_cell.length_c   1.000
_cell.angle_alpha   90.00
_cell.angle_beta   90.00
_cell.angle_gamma   90.00
#
_symmetry.space_group_name_H-M   'P 1'
#
loop_
_entity.id
_entity.type
_entity.pdbx_description
1 polymer ?
#
loop_
_entity_poly.entity_id
_entity_poly.type
_entity_poly.pdbx_seq_one_letter_code
_entity_poly.pdbx_strand_id
1 'polypeptide(L)'
;MAGGVNWSVDEIRLKDYDPSTGSSTLIQGSSSYGSQLTQSAAYSQFREPYDITEFNRTGSWSYTQGIEEIGGSPNSDFGGSTNSDFGGSPNLEIDQILRSLEEELLGSGTVRGVDWSEDEIRLKDYDLSQMPDIPICPFLVKLFLQVPHLTVIPPTFFEHMPVLQVLDISNTNIVSLPTSISSLSLLQEFILRDCSALIELPTQIGMLLNLKLFDIQGTQLMFLPKEMGKLKNLEILRVSLSEYAKDYVKSSVNETVIPRKMISELKKLKELCVIISVGPEPEWWEEEVKYIQSELCDLENLETLRWYLPTTEVLQQFLLLERNRVPMYANLSNLMLTIGQHAQLTSCLPHGLEEKFEEFKNCLKWINAEGSMDAISKIMASAEALFLSRHWTIRKLSTFNVTKLKYCLLAECNEMETVVEVDGLSEDVETRIKNGEKVGFELLQYLSIHYMNKLQSIWKGPIGKDSLSKLRILSLHTCPKLTSIFTLTIAQNLSCLAELTVEDCPKVTSLISNESHNIKLGLVLPTLEKIFLLDLPVLVNIFVGRIMLENLRTMLIYSCPRFRDLSNMELPRIKKIEGEDEWWKALDCDKSPWKNIFVQLKKRRALIEQLSEATNSLQHFHDILSHGERKKGRTKHKVAAVQKLYDACRDVFANCGPGVVPDAQGIERLKDILNGMTEHDVGVRPNMPFFKVKETEGFPKITYLHLSECDKFSIGIFLLPPTGVLPLHNHPQMTVFSKLLFGTMHIKAYDWVDNIASSSAPKSDSSECEETAEEKTVSVRLAKLKVNSDFTAPCNTSILYPTDGGNMHCFTAITSCAVLDVLGPPYCDAEGRHCQYYRTHPFTSFSAGDNKQLPGDDEKAKELDYAWLEEIDKPAGLSVVGAPYNGPRIVEK
;
A
#
# COMPACT_ATOMS: atom_id res chain seq x y z
N MET A 1 -3.58 64.27 -12.75
CA MET A 1 -2.64 64.20 -11.62
C MET A 1 -2.88 62.84 -10.98
N ALA A 2 -2.14 61.78 -11.34
CA ALA A 2 -0.81 61.40 -10.82
C ALA A 2 -0.88 61.13 -9.29
N GLY A 3 -0.47 60.00 -8.69
CA GLY A 3 0.11 58.71 -9.07
C GLY A 3 -0.34 57.69 -8.00
N GLY A 4 -0.24 56.37 -8.16
CA GLY A 4 1.01 55.59 -8.20
C GLY A 4 1.74 55.59 -6.85
N VAL A 5 1.91 54.40 -6.23
CA VAL A 5 3.14 53.86 -5.56
C VAL A 5 2.71 52.81 -4.49
N ASN A 6 2.92 51.51 -4.72
CA ASN A 6 4.11 50.67 -4.43
C ASN A 6 4.19 50.22 -2.95
N TRP A 7 4.12 48.91 -2.71
CA TRP A 7 4.54 48.28 -1.45
C TRP A 7 5.88 47.57 -1.71
N SER A 8 6.96 48.06 -1.08
CA SER A 8 8.24 47.37 -1.00
C SER A 8 8.36 46.62 0.33
N VAL A 9 8.99 45.47 0.24
CA VAL A 9 9.52 44.62 1.32
C VAL A 9 10.67 45.37 2.01
N ASP A 10 10.80 45.25 3.34
CA ASP A 10 12.12 45.32 3.99
C ASP A 10 12.18 44.51 5.31
N GLU A 11 13.23 43.69 5.33
CA GLU A 11 13.94 42.96 6.38
C GLU A 11 13.69 43.36 7.85
N ILE A 12 13.46 42.35 8.70
CA ILE A 12 13.83 42.43 10.13
C ILE A 12 14.82 41.31 10.45
N ARG A 13 16.04 41.73 10.78
CA ARG A 13 17.16 40.90 11.26
C ARG A 13 16.98 40.54 12.74
N LEU A 14 17.39 39.32 13.04
CA LEU A 14 17.67 38.78 14.38
C LEU A 14 18.66 39.66 15.17
N LYS A 15 18.43 39.77 16.48
CA LYS A 15 19.48 40.06 17.46
C LYS A 15 19.47 39.01 18.56
N ASP A 16 20.67 38.53 18.84
CA ASP A 16 21.07 37.53 19.81
C ASP A 16 20.68 37.88 21.26
N TYR A 17 20.39 36.86 22.08
CA TYR A 17 20.34 36.98 23.53
C TYR A 17 21.22 35.89 24.17
N ASP A 18 22.21 36.34 24.92
CA ASP A 18 23.24 35.58 25.64
C ASP A 18 22.75 35.28 27.09
N PRO A 19 22.86 34.04 27.62
CA PRO A 19 22.33 33.69 28.93
C PRO A 19 23.41 33.78 30.01
N SER A 20 23.38 34.83 30.84
CA SER A 20 24.10 34.83 32.11
C SER A 20 23.40 35.68 33.16
N THR A 21 22.84 35.03 34.18
CA THR A 21 22.86 35.37 35.63
C THR A 21 21.68 34.68 36.32
N GLY A 22 21.99 33.87 37.33
CA GLY A 22 21.03 33.15 38.15
C GLY A 22 20.66 33.88 39.45
N SER A 23 19.72 33.27 40.18
CA SER A 23 19.33 33.54 41.58
C SER A 23 18.54 34.85 41.78
N SER A 24 17.45 34.95 42.53
CA SER A 24 16.74 34.08 43.47
C SER A 24 15.40 34.75 43.81
N THR A 25 14.45 33.93 44.31
CA THR A 25 13.38 34.28 45.27
C THR A 25 12.32 35.31 44.88
N LEU A 26 11.04 34.93 45.01
CA LEU A 26 9.92 35.63 45.69
C LEU A 26 8.64 34.79 45.50
N ILE A 27 8.09 34.21 46.57
CA ILE A 27 6.96 34.69 47.39
C ILE A 27 5.56 34.44 46.77
N GLN A 28 4.72 33.79 47.59
CA GLN A 28 3.31 33.47 47.41
C GLN A 28 2.38 34.70 47.40
N GLY A 29 1.25 34.52 46.72
CA GLY A 29 -0.03 35.22 46.93
C GLY A 29 -0.28 36.37 45.95
N SER A 30 -1.47 36.61 45.40
CA SER A 30 -2.80 35.99 45.53
C SER A 30 -3.77 36.80 44.66
N SER A 31 -4.62 36.15 43.86
CA SER A 31 -5.92 36.66 43.32
C SER A 31 -5.87 37.90 42.39
N SER A 32 -6.75 38.18 41.43
CA SER A 32 -7.97 37.57 40.87
C SER A 32 -8.38 38.43 39.66
N TYR A 33 -9.34 37.93 38.87
CA TYR A 33 -10.15 38.59 37.83
C TYR A 33 -9.66 38.62 36.39
N GLY A 34 -10.49 38.02 35.52
CA GLY A 34 -10.96 38.75 34.33
C GLY A 34 -10.75 38.10 32.97
N SER A 35 -11.16 36.85 32.77
CA SER A 35 -11.34 36.27 31.43
C SER A 35 -12.66 36.74 30.81
N GLN A 36 -12.60 37.39 29.64
CA GLN A 36 -13.71 37.52 28.70
C GLN A 36 -13.25 37.17 27.28
N LEU A 37 -13.91 36.14 26.72
CA LEU A 37 -14.56 36.09 25.38
C LEU A 37 -13.67 36.43 24.17
N THR A 38 -13.48 35.58 23.15
CA THR A 38 -14.43 34.74 22.37
C THR A 38 -13.59 33.83 21.46
N GLN A 39 -13.84 32.51 21.38
CA GLN A 39 -14.74 31.80 20.44
C GLN A 39 -14.49 32.14 18.95
N SER A 40 -14.46 31.21 17.99
CA SER A 40 -14.90 29.81 17.92
C SER A 40 -14.36 29.23 16.57
N ALA A 41 -13.82 28.00 16.54
CA ALA A 41 -14.50 26.73 16.17
C ALA A 41 -14.77 26.56 14.64
N ALA A 42 -14.83 25.38 14.03
CA ALA A 42 -15.20 24.05 14.53
C ALA A 42 -14.75 22.94 13.55
N TYR A 43 -14.37 21.76 14.07
CA TYR A 43 -15.19 20.54 14.07
C TYR A 43 -14.34 19.32 14.50
N SER A 44 -14.41 18.98 15.79
CA SER A 44 -14.01 17.69 16.35
C SER A 44 -14.82 17.48 17.64
N GLN A 45 -15.76 16.53 17.63
CA GLN A 45 -16.18 15.74 18.80
C GLN A 45 -17.37 14.85 18.43
N PHE A 46 -17.21 13.54 18.63
CA PHE A 46 -18.17 12.69 19.33
C PHE A 46 -17.43 11.44 19.81
N ARG A 47 -17.05 11.42 21.09
CA ARG A 47 -16.89 10.22 21.93
C ARG A 47 -16.60 10.70 23.35
N GLU A 48 -17.59 10.56 24.22
CA GLU A 48 -17.41 10.56 25.67
C GLU A 48 -17.38 9.10 26.19
N PRO A 49 -16.79 8.87 27.38
CA PRO A 49 -16.33 7.58 27.84
C PRO A 49 -17.41 6.82 28.62
N TYR A 50 -17.46 5.49 28.47
CA TYR A 50 -18.21 4.64 29.39
C TYR A 50 -17.32 4.22 30.56
N ASP A 51 -17.83 4.53 31.74
CA ASP A 51 -17.32 4.23 33.07
C ASP A 51 -17.49 2.73 33.38
N ILE A 52 -16.42 2.04 33.73
CA ILE A 52 -16.45 0.62 34.14
C ILE A 52 -16.17 0.56 35.64
N THR A 53 -17.19 0.83 36.45
CA THR A 53 -17.19 0.50 37.88
C THR A 53 -18.62 0.16 38.35
N GLU A 54 -19.06 -1.09 38.15
CA GLU A 54 -20.02 -1.81 39.02
C GLU A 54 -20.50 -3.09 38.30
N PHE A 55 -19.96 -4.25 38.66
CA PHE A 55 -20.71 -5.52 38.65
C PHE A 55 -19.92 -6.55 39.46
N ASN A 56 -20.08 -6.47 40.78
CA ASN A 56 -19.79 -7.56 41.69
C ASN A 56 -20.91 -7.61 42.73
N ARG A 57 -21.52 -8.79 42.88
CA ARG A 57 -22.59 -9.20 43.81
C ARG A 57 -24.04 -9.05 43.31
N THR A 58 -24.63 -10.16 42.88
CA THR A 58 -25.62 -10.95 43.66
C THR A 58 -26.27 -11.99 42.75
N GLY A 59 -26.44 -13.23 43.23
CA GLY A 59 -27.22 -14.24 42.52
C GLY A 59 -26.74 -15.68 42.74
N SER A 60 -26.83 -16.17 43.98
CA SER A 60 -26.73 -17.61 44.27
C SER A 60 -27.92 -18.36 43.69
N TRP A 61 -27.69 -19.44 42.94
CA TRP A 61 -28.62 -20.56 42.86
C TRP A 61 -27.83 -21.87 42.95
N SER A 62 -27.99 -22.50 44.10
CA SER A 62 -27.58 -23.86 44.42
C SER A 62 -28.58 -24.86 43.83
N TYR A 63 -28.10 -25.91 43.17
CA TYR A 63 -28.75 -27.23 43.26
C TYR A 63 -27.68 -28.32 43.18
N THR A 64 -27.57 -29.03 44.30
CA THR A 64 -26.78 -30.24 44.54
C THR A 64 -27.57 -31.49 44.15
N GLN A 65 -26.92 -32.42 43.46
CA GLN A 65 -27.03 -33.89 43.56
C GLN A 65 -26.08 -34.42 42.45
N GLY A 66 -25.02 -35.18 42.66
CA GLY A 66 -24.77 -36.24 43.64
C GLY A 66 -24.75 -37.56 42.87
N ILE A 67 -23.55 -38.15 42.69
CA ILE A 67 -23.21 -39.57 42.40
C ILE A 67 -21.66 -39.58 42.38
N GLU A 68 -21.03 -39.83 43.52
CA GLU A 68 -20.43 -41.13 43.93
C GLU A 68 -19.18 -41.51 43.13
N GLU A 69 -18.04 -41.18 43.75
CA GLU A 69 -16.73 -41.76 43.52
C GLU A 69 -16.75 -43.26 43.85
N ILE A 70 -16.31 -44.10 42.91
CA ILE A 70 -15.72 -45.40 43.25
C ILE A 70 -14.27 -45.37 42.78
N GLY A 71 -13.40 -45.05 43.72
CA GLY A 71 -11.96 -45.28 43.60
C GLY A 71 -11.65 -46.77 43.78
N GLY A 72 -10.86 -47.30 42.86
CA GLY A 72 -10.27 -48.63 42.95
C GLY A 72 -8.97 -48.67 42.17
N SER A 73 -7.85 -48.46 42.87
CA SER A 73 -6.52 -48.96 42.46
C SER A 73 -6.43 -50.43 42.94
N PRO A 74 -5.68 -51.33 42.27
CA PRO A 74 -4.23 -51.40 42.52
C PRO A 74 -3.34 -51.80 41.33
N ASN A 75 -2.07 -51.40 41.41
CA ASN A 75 -0.92 -52.00 40.74
C ASN A 75 -0.79 -53.51 41.06
N SER A 76 -0.40 -54.34 40.09
CA SER A 76 0.88 -55.09 40.06
C SER A 76 0.91 -56.19 38.99
N ASP A 77 2.01 -56.17 38.23
CA ASP A 77 2.80 -57.28 37.66
C ASP A 77 2.13 -58.55 37.10
N PHE A 78 2.44 -58.88 35.84
CA PHE A 78 3.15 -60.11 35.44
C PHE A 78 3.61 -60.00 33.97
N GLY A 79 4.89 -60.27 33.72
CA GLY A 79 5.56 -60.05 32.43
C GLY A 79 5.51 -61.22 31.44
N GLY A 80 6.23 -61.05 30.34
CA GLY A 80 6.85 -62.18 29.62
C GLY A 80 6.62 -62.26 28.11
N SER A 81 7.58 -61.68 27.37
CA SER A 81 8.31 -62.34 26.27
C SER A 81 7.91 -62.11 24.78
N THR A 82 8.96 -61.70 24.06
CA THR A 82 9.41 -62.06 22.69
C THR A 82 8.88 -61.33 21.46
N ASN A 83 9.77 -60.48 20.92
CA ASN A 83 10.18 -60.27 19.52
C ASN A 83 9.20 -60.66 18.39
N SER A 84 8.86 -59.70 17.54
CA SER A 84 9.39 -59.66 16.16
C SER A 84 9.02 -58.36 15.45
N ASP A 85 9.89 -57.99 14.53
CA ASP A 85 9.91 -56.80 13.70
C ASP A 85 8.58 -56.42 13.05
N PHE A 86 8.21 -55.13 13.13
CA PHE A 86 7.63 -54.40 12.01
C PHE A 86 8.15 -52.96 12.04
N GLY A 87 9.18 -52.71 11.24
CA GLY A 87 9.46 -51.38 10.73
C GLY A 87 8.35 -51.02 9.73
N GLY A 88 7.47 -50.10 10.12
CA GLY A 88 6.43 -49.52 9.29
C GLY A 88 6.43 -48.00 9.49
N SER A 89 6.44 -47.27 8.37
CA SER A 89 6.44 -45.81 8.30
C SER A 89 5.27 -45.18 9.10
N PRO A 90 5.45 -44.03 9.80
CA PRO A 90 4.40 -43.41 10.63
C PRO A 90 3.19 -42.88 9.82
N ASN A 91 3.23 -42.95 8.49
CA ASN A 91 2.13 -42.54 7.62
C ASN A 91 0.98 -43.57 7.53
N LEU A 92 1.19 -44.83 7.93
CA LEU A 92 0.16 -45.88 7.76
C LEU A 92 -0.87 -45.90 8.90
N GLU A 93 -0.50 -45.47 10.11
CA GLU A 93 -1.43 -45.35 11.24
C GLU A 93 -2.35 -44.14 11.10
N ILE A 94 -1.86 -43.05 10.48
CA ILE A 94 -2.68 -41.88 10.13
C ILE A 94 -3.76 -42.30 9.13
N ASP A 95 -3.41 -43.01 8.04
CA ASP A 95 -4.38 -43.48 7.04
C ASP A 95 -5.47 -44.40 7.61
N GLN A 96 -5.18 -45.18 8.67
CA GLN A 96 -6.18 -46.01 9.34
C GLN A 96 -7.08 -45.22 10.29
N ILE A 97 -6.53 -44.21 10.99
CA ILE A 97 -7.31 -43.29 11.83
C ILE A 97 -8.25 -42.44 10.95
N LEU A 98 -7.76 -41.95 9.81
CA LEU A 98 -8.52 -41.14 8.85
C LEU A 98 -9.69 -41.91 8.23
N ARG A 99 -9.50 -43.19 7.88
CA ARG A 99 -10.59 -44.04 7.35
C ARG A 99 -11.65 -44.38 8.40
N SER A 100 -11.28 -44.49 9.67
CA SER A 100 -12.27 -44.70 10.75
C SER A 100 -13.06 -43.43 11.08
N LEU A 101 -12.45 -42.24 10.93
CA LEU A 101 -13.11 -40.94 11.11
C LEU A 101 -14.03 -40.59 9.93
N GLU A 102 -13.69 -40.96 8.70
CA GLU A 102 -14.53 -40.76 7.51
C GLU A 102 -15.87 -41.52 7.58
N GLU A 103 -15.91 -42.70 8.21
CA GLU A 103 -17.14 -43.49 8.35
C GLU A 103 -18.08 -42.96 9.47
N GLU A 104 -17.55 -42.24 10.47
CA GLU A 104 -18.37 -41.63 11.56
C GLU A 104 -18.83 -40.19 11.27
N LEU A 105 -18.17 -39.43 10.39
CA LEU A 105 -18.42 -37.99 10.17
C LEU A 105 -19.45 -37.63 9.08
N LEU A 106 -19.99 -38.60 8.33
CA LEU A 106 -21.05 -38.39 7.33
C LEU A 106 -22.42 -38.00 7.96
N GLY A 107 -22.46 -37.76 9.26
CA GLY A 107 -23.69 -37.69 10.06
C GLY A 107 -23.92 -36.44 10.89
N SER A 108 -23.23 -35.30 10.74
CA SER A 108 -23.74 -34.03 11.30
C SER A 108 -22.98 -32.77 10.85
N GLY A 109 -23.72 -31.79 10.33
CA GLY A 109 -23.38 -30.38 10.53
C GLY A 109 -22.83 -29.59 9.33
N THR A 110 -23.47 -29.66 8.16
CA THR A 110 -23.28 -28.61 7.13
C THR A 110 -23.78 -27.26 7.65
N VAL A 111 -22.86 -26.44 8.16
CA VAL A 111 -23.03 -24.99 8.27
C VAL A 111 -22.70 -24.42 6.89
N ARG A 112 -23.70 -23.81 6.21
CA ARG A 112 -23.55 -23.32 4.82
C ARG A 112 -22.54 -22.19 4.76
N GLY A 113 -21.53 -22.29 3.89
CA GLY A 113 -20.72 -21.15 3.46
C GLY A 113 -19.24 -21.46 3.23
N VAL A 114 -18.65 -22.37 3.99
CA VAL A 114 -17.24 -22.82 3.86
C VAL A 114 -17.19 -24.33 3.87
N ASP A 115 -16.51 -24.89 2.87
CA ASP A 115 -16.15 -26.29 2.90
C ASP A 115 -14.94 -26.48 3.83
N TRP A 116 -15.22 -26.97 5.04
CA TRP A 116 -14.24 -27.19 6.09
C TRP A 116 -13.48 -28.53 5.92
N SER A 117 -13.68 -29.22 4.80
CA SER A 117 -12.97 -30.47 4.46
C SER A 117 -11.67 -30.26 3.66
N GLU A 118 -11.39 -29.04 3.22
CA GLU A 118 -10.18 -28.69 2.45
C GLU A 118 -8.91 -28.70 3.32
N ASP A 119 -7.75 -28.95 2.68
CA ASP A 119 -6.43 -28.91 3.34
C ASP A 119 -5.88 -27.48 3.48
N GLU A 120 -6.42 -26.53 2.72
CA GLU A 120 -6.10 -25.10 2.77
C GLU A 120 -7.37 -24.24 2.74
N ILE A 121 -7.61 -23.49 3.82
CA ILE A 121 -8.77 -22.59 3.94
C ILE A 121 -8.30 -21.14 4.03
N ARG A 122 -8.90 -20.26 3.21
CA ARG A 122 -8.62 -18.82 3.19
C ARG A 122 -9.90 -18.01 3.42
N LEU A 123 -9.96 -17.36 4.58
CA LEU A 123 -11.05 -16.50 5.02
C LEU A 123 -10.53 -15.06 5.11
N LYS A 124 -10.85 -14.21 4.14
CA LYS A 124 -10.44 -12.79 4.13
C LYS A 124 -11.61 -11.80 4.24
N ASP A 125 -12.83 -12.27 3.97
CA ASP A 125 -14.05 -11.48 3.94
C ASP A 125 -15.24 -12.31 4.48
N TYR A 126 -15.02 -13.05 5.57
CA TYR A 126 -16.03 -13.94 6.14
C TYR A 126 -16.99 -13.18 7.07
N ASP A 127 -18.29 -13.46 6.95
CA ASP A 127 -19.26 -13.00 7.94
C ASP A 127 -19.06 -13.78 9.25
N LEU A 128 -18.69 -13.06 10.32
CA LEU A 128 -18.46 -13.62 11.64
C LEU A 128 -19.71 -14.31 12.20
N SER A 129 -20.91 -13.97 11.71
CA SER A 129 -22.17 -14.60 12.11
C SER A 129 -22.28 -16.08 11.67
N GLN A 130 -21.42 -16.53 10.76
CA GLN A 130 -21.40 -17.89 10.22
C GLN A 130 -20.16 -18.70 10.62
N MET A 131 -19.31 -18.17 11.51
CA MET A 131 -18.13 -18.91 11.99
C MET A 131 -18.59 -19.96 13.00
N PRO A 132 -18.34 -21.27 12.77
CA PRO A 132 -18.71 -22.28 13.74
C PRO A 132 -17.85 -22.13 15.00
N ASP A 133 -18.47 -22.26 16.17
CA ASP A 133 -17.75 -22.25 17.46
C ASP A 133 -16.74 -23.41 17.57
N ILE A 134 -17.01 -24.51 16.86
CA ILE A 134 -16.19 -25.72 16.82
C ILE A 134 -16.13 -26.24 15.37
N PRO A 135 -15.23 -25.71 14.54
CA PRO A 135 -14.99 -26.26 13.20
C PRO A 135 -14.30 -27.63 13.35
N ILE A 136 -14.89 -28.69 12.79
CA ILE A 136 -14.27 -30.01 12.72
C ILE A 136 -13.47 -30.10 11.42
N CYS A 137 -12.14 -29.94 11.50
CA CYS A 137 -11.26 -29.88 10.33
C CYS A 137 -10.02 -30.79 10.51
N PRO A 138 -10.20 -32.13 10.56
CA PRO A 138 -9.12 -33.06 10.92
C PRO A 138 -7.98 -33.11 9.91
N PHE A 139 -8.21 -32.65 8.67
CA PHE A 139 -7.25 -32.66 7.56
C PHE A 139 -6.63 -31.29 7.23
N LEU A 140 -7.08 -30.23 7.90
CA LEU A 140 -6.69 -28.86 7.54
C LEU A 140 -5.20 -28.61 7.86
N VAL A 141 -4.42 -28.32 6.82
CA VAL A 141 -2.97 -28.06 6.91
C VAL A 141 -2.67 -26.56 6.98
N LYS A 142 -3.45 -25.72 6.27
CA LYS A 142 -3.23 -24.27 6.26
C LYS A 142 -4.52 -23.50 6.46
N LEU A 143 -4.50 -22.55 7.39
CA LEU A 143 -5.62 -21.67 7.68
C LEU A 143 -5.17 -20.21 7.59
N PHE A 144 -5.80 -19.45 6.71
CA PHE A 144 -5.61 -18.00 6.60
C PHE A 144 -6.90 -17.31 7.04
N LEU A 145 -6.99 -16.90 8.29
CA LEU A 145 -8.14 -16.20 8.89
C LEU A 145 -7.84 -14.70 9.01
N GLN A 146 -7.84 -14.01 7.87
CA GLN A 146 -7.49 -12.59 7.73
C GLN A 146 -8.73 -11.70 7.60
N VAL A 147 -9.67 -11.85 8.53
CA VAL A 147 -10.96 -11.13 8.52
C VAL A 147 -10.81 -9.80 9.28
N PRO A 148 -10.88 -8.63 8.63
CA PRO A 148 -10.54 -7.35 9.25
C PRO A 148 -11.36 -6.97 10.49
N HIS A 149 -12.57 -7.51 10.63
CA HIS A 149 -13.47 -7.20 11.74
C HIS A 149 -13.47 -8.28 12.83
N LEU A 150 -12.67 -9.34 12.69
CA LEU A 150 -12.57 -10.39 13.70
C LEU A 150 -11.94 -9.84 14.98
N THR A 151 -12.72 -9.81 16.06
CA THR A 151 -12.29 -9.32 17.39
C THR A 151 -12.08 -10.43 18.41
N VAL A 152 -12.80 -11.54 18.27
CA VAL A 152 -12.78 -12.67 19.19
C VAL A 152 -12.78 -13.96 18.38
N ILE A 153 -11.90 -14.89 18.74
CA ILE A 153 -11.91 -16.28 18.25
C ILE A 153 -12.51 -17.15 19.37
N PRO A 154 -13.51 -17.99 19.09
CA PRO A 154 -14.12 -18.86 20.10
C PRO A 154 -13.08 -19.72 20.84
N PRO A 155 -13.26 -19.97 22.16
CA PRO A 155 -12.27 -20.70 22.97
C PRO A 155 -11.89 -22.08 22.43
N THR A 156 -12.83 -22.77 21.78
CA THR A 156 -12.72 -24.14 21.27
C THR A 156 -12.35 -24.22 19.78
N PHE A 157 -12.16 -23.08 19.11
CA PHE A 157 -12.08 -23.00 17.65
C PHE A 157 -10.97 -23.87 17.03
N PHE A 158 -9.83 -24.04 17.71
CA PHE A 158 -8.69 -24.80 17.18
C PHE A 158 -8.67 -26.28 17.58
N GLU A 159 -9.57 -26.74 18.47
CA GLU A 159 -9.46 -28.07 19.12
C GLU A 159 -9.47 -29.25 18.13
N HIS A 160 -10.11 -29.10 16.98
CA HIS A 160 -10.27 -30.16 15.97
C HIS A 160 -9.47 -29.91 14.69
N MET A 161 -8.28 -29.29 14.83
CA MET A 161 -7.33 -29.02 13.73
C MET A 161 -5.93 -29.63 14.00
N PRO A 162 -5.82 -30.95 14.29
CA PRO A 162 -4.59 -31.56 14.80
C PRO A 162 -3.41 -31.53 13.82
N VAL A 163 -3.68 -31.42 12.51
CA VAL A 163 -2.66 -31.45 11.45
C VAL A 163 -2.27 -30.07 10.90
N LEU A 164 -2.78 -28.99 11.50
CA LEU A 164 -2.53 -27.63 11.03
C LEU A 164 -1.04 -27.27 11.16
N GLN A 165 -0.45 -26.82 10.05
CA GLN A 165 0.96 -26.44 9.95
C GLN A 165 1.16 -24.93 9.74
N VAL A 166 0.21 -24.26 9.08
CA VAL A 166 0.28 -22.82 8.81
C VAL A 166 -0.98 -22.14 9.32
N LEU A 167 -0.82 -21.14 10.19
CA LEU A 167 -1.89 -20.29 10.68
C LEU A 167 -1.52 -18.83 10.42
N ASP A 168 -2.33 -18.13 9.64
CA ASP A 168 -2.18 -16.70 9.38
C ASP A 168 -3.47 -15.98 9.74
N ILE A 169 -3.43 -15.17 10.79
CA ILE A 169 -4.55 -14.36 11.27
C ILE A 169 -4.25 -12.86 11.22
N SER A 170 -3.37 -12.48 10.30
CA SER A 170 -2.92 -11.09 10.11
C SER A 170 -4.06 -10.15 9.68
N ASN A 171 -3.88 -8.86 9.95
CA ASN A 171 -4.82 -7.78 9.63
C ASN A 171 -6.20 -7.99 10.27
N THR A 172 -6.25 -8.56 11.47
CA THR A 172 -7.47 -8.74 12.26
C THR A 172 -7.49 -7.78 13.45
N ASN A 173 -8.65 -7.59 14.07
CA ASN A 173 -8.81 -6.77 15.28
C ASN A 173 -8.91 -7.63 16.54
N ILE A 174 -8.29 -8.81 16.53
CA ILE A 174 -8.34 -9.75 17.65
C ILE A 174 -7.73 -9.10 18.90
N VAL A 175 -8.43 -9.24 20.02
CA VAL A 175 -7.98 -8.70 21.31
C VAL A 175 -7.14 -9.72 22.08
N SER A 176 -7.42 -11.01 21.88
CA SER A 176 -6.72 -12.13 22.52
C SER A 176 -6.76 -13.40 21.66
N LEU A 177 -5.89 -14.35 21.98
CA LEU A 177 -5.89 -15.69 21.39
C LEU A 177 -6.53 -16.70 22.35
N PRO A 178 -7.33 -17.67 21.86
CA PRO A 178 -7.94 -18.68 22.69
C PRO A 178 -6.91 -19.71 23.19
N THR A 179 -7.18 -20.34 24.34
CA THR A 179 -6.29 -21.36 24.93
C THR A 179 -6.18 -22.64 24.07
N SER A 180 -7.20 -22.92 23.23
CA SER A 180 -7.17 -24.02 22.26
C SER A 180 -6.04 -23.91 21.24
N ILE A 181 -5.34 -22.78 21.13
CA ILE A 181 -4.11 -22.68 20.32
C ILE A 181 -3.09 -23.77 20.68
N SER A 182 -3.08 -24.22 21.94
CA SER A 182 -2.22 -25.33 22.40
C SER A 182 -2.48 -26.68 21.72
N SER A 183 -3.64 -26.88 21.10
CA SER A 183 -3.99 -28.11 20.38
C SER A 183 -3.27 -28.25 19.03
N LEU A 184 -2.76 -27.14 18.47
CA LEU A 184 -2.08 -27.08 17.17
C LEU A 184 -0.63 -27.60 17.26
N SER A 185 -0.46 -28.83 17.72
CA SER A 185 0.84 -29.41 18.06
C SER A 185 1.82 -29.54 16.87
N LEU A 186 1.30 -29.59 15.64
CA LEU A 186 2.08 -29.66 14.40
C LEU A 186 2.32 -28.31 13.72
N LEU A 187 1.89 -27.20 14.34
CA LEU A 187 2.02 -25.86 13.77
C LEU A 187 3.49 -25.48 13.57
N GLN A 188 3.83 -25.05 12.35
CA GLN A 188 5.19 -24.64 11.95
C GLN A 188 5.27 -23.14 11.70
N GLU A 189 4.23 -22.53 11.17
CA GLU A 189 4.18 -21.10 10.86
C GLU A 189 2.96 -20.45 11.50
N PHE A 190 3.20 -19.43 12.32
CA PHE A 190 2.13 -18.63 12.93
C PHE A 190 2.37 -17.14 12.67
N ILE A 191 1.44 -16.51 11.94
CA ILE A 191 1.55 -15.14 11.44
C ILE A 191 0.35 -14.33 11.95
N LEU A 192 0.63 -13.23 12.66
CA LEU A 192 -0.34 -12.26 13.21
C LEU A 192 0.14 -10.83 12.94
N ARG A 193 0.37 -10.49 11.67
CA ARG A 193 0.83 -9.14 11.34
C ARG A 193 -0.30 -8.13 11.44
N ASP A 194 0.02 -6.92 11.88
CA ASP A 194 -0.90 -5.77 11.92
C ASP A 194 -2.18 -6.03 12.74
N CYS A 195 -2.09 -6.87 13.78
CA CYS A 195 -3.15 -7.11 14.76
C CYS A 195 -3.03 -6.12 15.92
N SER A 196 -3.31 -4.84 15.67
CA SER A 196 -3.02 -3.74 16.60
C SER A 196 -3.79 -3.79 17.93
N ALA A 197 -4.88 -4.55 18.01
CA ALA A 197 -5.68 -4.72 19.23
C ALA A 197 -5.15 -5.84 20.15
N LEU A 198 -4.21 -6.67 19.69
CA LEU A 198 -3.65 -7.77 20.46
C LEU A 198 -2.59 -7.24 21.44
N ILE A 199 -2.89 -7.33 22.73
CA ILE A 199 -2.06 -6.78 23.81
C ILE A 199 -1.33 -7.84 24.64
N GLU A 200 -1.76 -9.11 24.58
CA GLU A 200 -1.15 -10.22 25.32
C GLU A 200 -1.21 -11.54 24.52
N LEU A 201 -0.29 -12.45 24.84
CA LEU A 201 -0.30 -13.82 24.33
C LEU A 201 -0.60 -14.80 25.48
N PRO A 202 -1.40 -15.86 25.24
CA PRO A 202 -1.64 -16.90 26.24
C PRO A 202 -0.36 -17.72 26.51
N THR A 203 -0.19 -18.22 27.75
CA THR A 203 0.97 -19.05 28.12
C THR A 203 1.02 -20.38 27.36
N GLN A 204 -0.13 -20.83 26.87
CA GLN A 204 -0.33 -21.99 25.99
C GLN A 204 0.49 -21.92 24.69
N ILE A 205 0.96 -20.73 24.29
CA ILE A 205 1.83 -20.59 23.11
C ILE A 205 3.09 -21.46 23.22
N GLY A 206 3.60 -21.70 24.44
CA GLY A 206 4.77 -22.57 24.66
C GLY A 206 4.52 -24.07 24.42
N MET A 207 3.31 -24.47 24.04
CA MET A 207 2.98 -25.84 23.62
C MET A 207 3.17 -26.09 22.11
N LEU A 208 3.40 -25.04 21.32
CA LEU A 208 3.62 -25.12 19.87
C LEU A 208 5.06 -25.58 19.55
N LEU A 209 5.45 -26.77 20.00
CA LEU A 209 6.84 -27.23 19.99
C LEU A 209 7.47 -27.38 18.58
N ASN A 210 6.64 -27.45 17.53
CA ASN A 210 7.08 -27.54 16.14
C ASN A 210 7.19 -26.19 15.42
N LEU A 211 6.87 -25.09 16.11
CA LEU A 211 6.86 -23.75 15.53
C LEU A 211 8.26 -23.34 15.08
N LYS A 212 8.37 -22.94 13.81
CA LYS A 212 9.61 -22.48 13.15
C LYS A 212 9.55 -20.98 12.84
N LEU A 213 8.38 -20.46 12.50
CA LEU A 213 8.16 -19.04 12.22
C LEU A 213 7.06 -18.52 13.14
N PHE A 214 7.39 -17.49 13.90
CA PHE A 214 6.41 -16.73 14.68
C PHE A 214 6.57 -15.23 14.39
N ASP A 215 5.58 -14.67 13.71
CA ASP A 215 5.60 -13.29 13.23
C ASP A 215 4.37 -12.54 13.73
N ILE A 216 4.59 -11.65 14.70
CA ILE A 216 3.56 -10.82 15.36
C ILE A 216 3.94 -9.34 15.23
N GLN A 217 4.49 -8.92 14.09
CA GLN A 217 4.79 -7.50 13.86
C GLN A 217 3.50 -6.67 13.73
N GLY A 218 3.52 -5.42 14.20
CA GLY A 218 2.34 -4.53 14.15
C GLY A 218 1.30 -4.80 15.25
N THR A 219 1.60 -5.67 16.22
CA THR A 219 0.84 -5.83 17.46
C THR A 219 1.23 -4.79 18.52
N GLN A 220 0.50 -4.78 19.65
CA GLN A 220 0.74 -3.89 20.78
C GLN A 220 0.99 -4.68 22.07
N LEU A 221 1.85 -5.71 22.00
CA LEU A 221 2.06 -6.60 23.13
C LEU A 221 2.67 -5.89 24.34
N MET A 222 2.07 -6.10 25.50
CA MET A 222 2.55 -5.54 26.77
C MET A 222 3.70 -6.35 27.38
N PHE A 223 3.80 -7.65 27.08
CA PHE A 223 4.88 -8.53 27.51
C PHE A 223 4.91 -9.82 26.67
N LEU A 224 6.01 -10.57 26.73
CA LEU A 224 6.12 -11.91 26.16
C LEU A 224 5.99 -12.99 27.26
N PRO A 225 5.23 -14.08 27.06
CA PRO A 225 5.15 -15.16 28.05
C PRO A 225 6.47 -15.95 28.13
N LYS A 226 6.92 -16.29 29.34
CA LYS A 226 8.17 -17.04 29.57
C LYS A 226 8.16 -18.42 28.89
N GLU A 227 6.97 -18.98 28.69
CA GLU A 227 6.75 -20.26 28.01
C GLU A 227 7.22 -20.25 26.56
N MET A 228 7.40 -19.08 25.92
CA MET A 228 8.03 -18.98 24.58
C MET A 228 9.44 -19.59 24.55
N GLY A 229 10.16 -19.64 25.67
CA GLY A 229 11.47 -20.31 25.75
C GLY A 229 11.41 -21.79 25.39
N LYS A 230 10.23 -22.44 25.49
CA LYS A 230 10.01 -23.85 25.12
C LYS A 230 10.00 -24.09 23.60
N LEU A 231 9.90 -23.06 22.77
CA LEU A 231 9.83 -23.16 21.31
C LEU A 231 11.20 -23.46 20.69
N LYS A 232 11.78 -24.62 21.01
CA LYS A 232 13.17 -24.98 20.63
C LYS A 232 13.41 -25.12 19.12
N ASN A 233 12.35 -25.22 18.33
CA ASN A 233 12.41 -25.29 16.87
C ASN A 233 12.28 -23.93 16.17
N LEU A 234 12.08 -22.85 16.93
CA LEU A 234 11.85 -21.52 16.36
C LEU A 234 13.11 -21.01 15.64
N GLU A 235 12.94 -20.66 14.37
CA GLU A 235 13.98 -20.12 13.49
C GLU A 235 13.79 -18.62 13.24
N ILE A 236 12.56 -18.13 13.21
CA ILE A 236 12.22 -16.72 12.96
C ILE A 236 11.28 -16.24 14.06
N LEU A 237 11.68 -15.19 14.78
CA LEU A 237 10.86 -14.49 15.76
C LEU A 237 10.83 -13.00 15.43
N ARG A 238 9.65 -12.48 15.09
CA ARG A 238 9.44 -11.04 14.89
C ARG A 238 8.34 -10.54 15.80
N VAL A 239 8.66 -9.55 16.65
CA VAL A 239 7.75 -9.06 17.68
C VAL A 239 7.66 -7.54 17.72
N SER A 240 6.46 -7.06 18.02
CA SER A 240 6.14 -5.66 18.28
C SER A 240 5.61 -5.50 19.70
N LEU A 241 6.30 -4.70 20.52
CA LEU A 241 5.96 -4.40 21.91
C LEU A 241 5.38 -2.99 22.03
N SER A 242 4.41 -2.81 22.92
CA SER A 242 3.76 -1.52 23.18
C SER A 242 4.69 -0.55 23.93
N GLU A 243 4.59 0.75 23.63
CA GLU A 243 5.25 1.80 24.40
C GLU A 243 4.84 1.79 25.90
N TYR A 244 3.64 1.30 26.22
CA TYR A 244 3.07 1.26 27.58
C TYR A 244 3.37 -0.04 28.35
N ALA A 245 4.17 -0.94 27.78
CA ALA A 245 4.43 -2.27 28.33
C ALA A 245 4.84 -2.28 29.82
N LYS A 246 5.77 -1.41 30.25
CA LYS A 246 6.24 -1.41 31.64
C LYS A 246 5.16 -1.00 32.66
N ASP A 247 4.24 -0.11 32.29
CA ASP A 247 3.17 0.29 33.21
C ASP A 247 2.15 -0.82 33.43
N TYR A 248 1.90 -1.62 32.39
CA TYR A 248 1.10 -2.83 32.49
C TYR A 248 1.77 -3.86 33.41
N VAL A 249 3.06 -4.12 33.21
CA VAL A 249 3.81 -5.13 33.96
C VAL A 249 3.90 -4.80 35.45
N LYS A 250 4.05 -3.52 35.85
CA LYS A 250 4.02 -3.07 37.26
C LYS A 250 2.76 -3.49 38.02
N SER A 251 1.64 -3.66 37.32
CA SER A 251 0.35 -4.07 37.88
C SER A 251 0.11 -5.58 37.85
N SER A 252 0.94 -6.33 37.12
CA SER A 252 0.82 -7.78 36.91
C SER A 252 1.87 -8.56 37.71
N VAL A 253 1.68 -9.87 37.85
CA VAL A 253 2.64 -10.78 38.55
C VAL A 253 3.92 -11.04 37.73
N ASN A 254 4.01 -10.55 36.48
CA ASN A 254 5.19 -10.72 35.65
C ASN A 254 6.27 -9.69 36.03
N GLU A 255 7.53 -10.13 36.19
CA GLU A 255 8.61 -9.25 36.66
C GLU A 255 9.27 -8.41 35.53
N THR A 256 9.10 -8.79 34.26
CA THR A 256 9.79 -8.15 33.10
C THR A 256 8.93 -8.20 31.83
N VAL A 257 9.13 -7.24 30.91
CA VAL A 257 8.43 -7.18 29.62
C VAL A 257 8.87 -8.32 28.70
N ILE A 258 10.19 -8.57 28.64
CA ILE A 258 10.75 -9.75 27.99
C ILE A 258 11.39 -10.62 29.08
N PRO A 259 10.86 -11.83 29.33
CA PRO A 259 11.39 -12.71 30.36
C PRO A 259 12.87 -13.02 30.16
N ARG A 260 13.66 -12.87 31.24
CA ARG A 260 15.10 -13.17 31.25
C ARG A 260 15.35 -14.62 30.84
N LYS A 261 16.40 -14.86 30.04
CA LYS A 261 16.83 -16.15 29.47
C LYS A 261 15.88 -16.76 28.44
N MET A 262 14.73 -16.14 28.17
CA MET A 262 13.78 -16.68 27.20
C MET A 262 14.36 -16.69 25.79
N ILE A 263 15.06 -15.61 25.41
CA ILE A 263 15.64 -15.50 24.07
C ILE A 263 16.84 -16.44 23.95
N SER A 264 17.73 -16.51 24.95
CA SER A 264 18.90 -17.40 24.90
C SER A 264 18.55 -18.88 24.84
N GLU A 265 17.33 -19.26 25.20
CA GLU A 265 16.79 -20.62 25.09
C GLU A 265 16.45 -21.06 23.65
N LEU A 266 16.29 -20.12 22.72
CA LEU A 266 15.89 -20.35 21.32
C LEU A 266 17.10 -20.66 20.43
N LYS A 267 17.77 -21.79 20.66
CA LYS A 267 19.06 -22.12 20.04
C LYS A 267 19.06 -22.23 18.50
N LYS A 268 17.90 -22.46 17.87
CA LYS A 268 17.76 -22.53 16.41
C LYS A 268 17.43 -21.19 15.75
N LEU A 269 17.30 -20.11 16.53
CA LEU A 269 16.88 -18.82 16.02
C LEU A 269 17.90 -18.25 15.04
N LYS A 270 17.44 -17.95 13.83
CA LYS A 270 18.19 -17.35 12.72
C LYS A 270 17.84 -15.88 12.53
N GLU A 271 16.61 -15.50 12.83
CA GLU A 271 16.13 -14.14 12.72
C GLU A 271 15.43 -13.70 14.00
N LEU A 272 15.88 -12.57 14.55
CA LEU A 272 15.25 -11.90 15.68
C LEU A 272 14.96 -10.44 15.31
N CYS A 273 13.69 -10.08 15.32
CA CYS A 273 13.25 -8.69 15.17
C CYS A 273 12.45 -8.28 16.40
N VAL A 274 12.88 -7.22 17.09
CA VAL A 274 12.12 -6.58 18.17
C VAL A 274 11.89 -5.13 17.79
N ILE A 275 10.62 -4.74 17.71
CA ILE A 275 10.17 -3.38 17.40
C ILE A 275 9.35 -2.86 18.58
N ILE A 276 9.50 -1.58 18.91
CA ILE A 276 8.62 -0.90 19.86
C ILE A 276 7.60 -0.09 19.05
N SER A 277 6.32 -0.42 19.22
CA SER A 277 5.21 0.16 18.47
C SER A 277 4.92 1.59 18.94
N VAL A 278 4.96 2.54 17.99
CA VAL A 278 4.49 3.94 17.98
C VAL A 278 4.44 4.66 19.34
N GLY A 279 5.35 5.62 19.57
CA GLY A 279 5.41 6.43 20.79
C GLY A 279 6.78 7.08 21.03
N PRO A 280 6.92 8.16 21.83
CA PRO A 280 8.23 8.60 22.31
C PRO A 280 8.88 7.41 23.03
N GLU A 281 10.05 7.03 22.54
CA GLU A 281 10.64 5.75 22.90
C GLU A 281 10.81 5.64 24.41
N PRO A 282 10.27 4.57 25.01
CA PRO A 282 10.00 4.62 26.42
C PRO A 282 11.28 4.34 27.20
N GLU A 283 11.52 5.12 28.25
CA GLU A 283 12.66 4.96 29.17
C GLU A 283 12.87 3.52 29.64
N TRP A 284 11.78 2.73 29.67
CA TRP A 284 11.85 1.32 30.03
C TRP A 284 12.65 0.46 29.07
N TRP A 285 12.60 0.73 27.77
CA TRP A 285 13.31 -0.09 26.78
C TRP A 285 14.82 0.01 26.98
N GLU A 286 15.33 1.19 27.34
CA GLU A 286 16.75 1.37 27.62
C GLU A 286 17.25 0.44 28.75
N GLU A 287 16.48 0.31 29.83
CA GLU A 287 16.83 -0.61 30.92
C GLU A 287 16.74 -2.06 30.46
N GLU A 288 15.69 -2.40 29.73
CA GLU A 288 15.38 -3.76 29.32
C GLU A 288 16.38 -4.31 28.31
N VAL A 289 16.74 -3.49 27.32
CA VAL A 289 17.68 -3.84 26.26
C VAL A 289 19.10 -4.07 26.79
N LYS A 290 19.54 -3.36 27.84
CA LYS A 290 20.85 -3.55 28.48
C LYS A 290 21.03 -4.99 28.99
N TYR A 291 19.97 -5.59 29.53
CA TYR A 291 20.02 -6.96 30.00
C TYR A 291 19.92 -7.97 28.86
N ILE A 292 18.95 -7.78 27.96
CA ILE A 292 18.61 -8.77 26.94
C ILE A 292 19.68 -8.88 25.87
N GLN A 293 20.40 -7.81 25.57
CA GLN A 293 21.52 -7.82 24.63
C GLN A 293 22.57 -8.90 24.95
N SER A 294 22.83 -9.16 26.24
CA SER A 294 23.77 -10.19 26.65
C SER A 294 23.34 -11.61 26.24
N GLU A 295 22.03 -11.85 26.13
CA GLU A 295 21.46 -13.13 25.69
C GLU A 295 21.69 -13.40 24.20
N LEU A 296 21.93 -12.36 23.40
CA LEU A 296 22.19 -12.52 21.97
C LEU A 296 23.49 -13.30 21.71
N CYS A 297 24.47 -13.25 22.63
CA CYS A 297 25.70 -14.01 22.52
C CYS A 297 25.47 -15.53 22.46
N ASP A 298 24.38 -16.00 23.08
CA ASP A 298 24.02 -17.42 23.18
C ASP A 298 23.31 -17.98 21.94
N LEU A 299 22.98 -17.13 20.95
CA LEU A 299 22.26 -17.46 19.72
C LEU A 299 23.19 -17.75 18.54
N GLU A 300 23.83 -18.92 18.53
CA GLU A 300 24.89 -19.28 17.57
C GLU A 300 24.47 -19.19 16.10
N ASN A 301 23.20 -19.46 15.79
CA ASN A 301 22.65 -19.49 14.43
C ASN A 301 22.08 -18.15 13.96
N LEU A 302 22.17 -17.08 14.77
CA LEU A 302 21.57 -15.79 14.44
C LEU A 302 22.27 -15.17 13.22
N GLU A 303 21.50 -14.93 12.16
CA GLU A 303 21.95 -14.36 10.88
C GLU A 303 21.36 -12.97 10.63
N THR A 304 20.15 -12.72 11.13
CA THR A 304 19.42 -11.45 10.97
C THR A 304 18.99 -10.90 12.33
N LEU A 305 19.31 -9.62 12.57
CA LEU A 305 18.94 -8.93 13.79
C LEU A 305 18.36 -7.55 13.46
N ARG A 306 17.12 -7.29 13.86
CA ARG A 306 16.54 -5.94 13.92
C ARG A 306 16.43 -5.50 15.37
N TRP A 307 17.16 -4.44 15.70
CA TRP A 307 17.35 -4.02 17.08
C TRP A 307 17.29 -2.49 17.23
N TYR A 308 16.77 -2.05 18.36
CA TYR A 308 16.62 -0.64 18.70
C TYR A 308 17.50 -0.28 19.91
N LEU A 309 18.30 0.78 19.75
CA LEU A 309 19.35 1.23 20.66
C LEU A 309 19.13 2.72 21.00
N PRO A 310 18.40 3.04 22.10
CA PRO A 310 18.00 4.41 22.41
C PRO A 310 19.16 5.38 22.66
N THR A 311 20.26 4.87 23.22
CA THR A 311 21.38 5.70 23.68
C THR A 311 22.72 5.15 23.22
N THR A 312 23.72 6.03 23.23
CA THR A 312 25.10 5.66 22.84
C THR A 312 25.74 4.70 23.83
N GLU A 313 25.39 4.76 25.10
CA GLU A 313 25.84 3.82 26.12
C GLU A 313 25.40 2.40 25.78
N VAL A 314 24.14 2.23 25.41
CA VAL A 314 23.57 0.94 25.02
C VAL A 314 24.19 0.44 23.71
N LEU A 315 24.44 1.34 22.75
CA LEU A 315 25.20 1.00 21.55
C LEU A 315 26.61 0.51 21.87
N GLN A 316 27.33 1.18 22.76
CA GLN A 316 28.68 0.76 23.15
C GLN A 316 28.67 -0.62 23.80
N GLN A 317 27.70 -0.90 24.68
CA GLN A 317 27.52 -2.23 25.26
C GLN A 317 27.26 -3.28 24.20
N PHE A 318 26.37 -3.01 23.24
CA PHE A 318 26.10 -3.89 22.11
C PHE A 318 27.37 -4.19 21.30
N LEU A 319 28.20 -3.18 21.03
CA LEU A 319 29.44 -3.33 20.28
C LEU A 319 30.53 -4.12 21.02
N LEU A 320 30.44 -4.22 22.36
CA LEU A 320 31.35 -5.02 23.19
C LEU A 320 30.91 -6.49 23.29
N LEU A 321 29.75 -6.85 22.77
CA LEU A 321 29.30 -8.24 22.74
C LEU A 321 30.19 -9.04 21.79
N GLU A 322 30.84 -10.07 22.34
CA GLU A 322 31.70 -10.97 21.58
C GLU A 322 31.19 -12.40 21.66
N ARG A 323 31.26 -13.10 20.52
CA ARG A 323 31.10 -14.54 20.42
C ARG A 323 32.40 -15.12 19.92
N ASN A 324 33.02 -16.01 20.70
CA ASN A 324 34.32 -16.62 20.36
C ASN A 324 35.42 -15.58 20.05
N ARG A 325 35.50 -14.49 20.83
CA ARG A 325 36.45 -13.36 20.66
C ARG A 325 36.28 -12.57 19.34
N VAL A 326 35.13 -12.70 18.69
CA VAL A 326 34.76 -11.91 17.51
C VAL A 326 33.55 -11.06 17.88
N PRO A 327 33.47 -9.78 17.49
CA PRO A 327 32.28 -8.98 17.72
C PRO A 327 31.05 -9.67 17.15
N MET A 328 30.01 -9.84 17.97
CA MET A 328 28.82 -10.64 17.63
C MET A 328 28.17 -10.16 16.33
N TYR A 329 28.08 -8.83 16.17
CA TYR A 329 27.47 -8.20 15.01
C TYR A 329 28.25 -8.45 13.69
N ALA A 330 29.53 -8.83 13.75
CA ALA A 330 30.36 -9.02 12.57
C ALA A 330 29.98 -10.28 11.76
N ASN A 331 29.32 -11.26 12.39
CA ASN A 331 28.89 -12.50 11.74
C ASN A 331 27.46 -12.41 11.18
N LEU A 332 26.75 -11.32 11.43
CA LEU A 332 25.37 -11.14 10.95
C LEU A 332 25.37 -10.85 9.45
N SER A 333 24.49 -11.55 8.73
CA SER A 333 24.26 -11.32 7.30
C SER A 333 23.42 -10.07 7.05
N ASN A 334 22.52 -9.76 8.00
CA ASN A 334 21.60 -8.64 7.94
C ASN A 334 21.45 -8.00 9.32
N LEU A 335 22.08 -6.84 9.52
CA LEU A 335 22.01 -6.08 10.76
C LEU A 335 21.21 -4.79 10.53
N MET A 336 20.03 -4.71 11.15
CA MET A 336 19.15 -3.55 11.07
C MET A 336 19.11 -2.85 12.42
N LEU A 337 19.71 -1.67 12.50
CA LEU A 337 19.82 -0.93 13.76
C LEU A 337 19.10 0.41 13.67
N THR A 338 18.29 0.70 14.67
CA THR A 338 17.77 2.05 14.94
C THR A 338 18.47 2.59 16.17
N ILE A 339 19.12 3.74 16.05
CA ILE A 339 19.95 4.35 17.09
C ILE A 339 19.45 5.76 17.40
N GLY A 340 19.30 6.07 18.69
CA GLY A 340 18.89 7.38 19.18
C GLY A 340 17.41 7.49 19.47
N GLN A 341 16.94 8.73 19.65
CA GLN A 341 15.58 8.99 20.15
C GLN A 341 14.61 9.48 19.05
N HIS A 342 13.55 8.74 18.77
CA HIS A 342 12.42 9.18 17.95
C HIS A 342 11.54 10.15 18.75
N ALA A 343 11.91 11.43 18.79
CA ALA A 343 11.06 12.46 19.37
C ALA A 343 9.70 12.53 18.63
N GLN A 344 8.62 12.90 19.34
CA GLN A 344 7.26 13.18 18.82
C GLN A 344 7.20 14.40 17.86
N LEU A 345 8.18 14.54 16.98
CA LEU A 345 8.23 15.60 15.99
C LEU A 345 7.62 15.05 14.71
N THR A 346 6.65 15.77 14.16
CA THR A 346 6.07 15.48 12.85
C THR A 346 7.20 15.30 11.85
N SER A 347 7.32 14.09 11.28
CA SER A 347 8.34 13.81 10.28
C SER A 347 8.19 14.82 9.14
N CYS A 348 9.26 15.57 8.86
CA CYS A 348 9.28 16.48 7.72
C CYS A 348 9.41 15.71 6.38
N LEU A 349 9.58 14.38 6.44
CA LEU A 349 9.72 13.53 5.26
C LEU A 349 8.36 13.18 4.64
N PRO A 350 8.33 12.90 3.32
CA PRO A 350 7.14 12.36 2.67
C PRO A 350 6.60 11.11 3.36
N HIS A 351 5.26 10.99 3.42
CA HIS A 351 4.58 9.86 4.06
C HIS A 351 5.07 8.51 3.52
N GLY A 352 5.41 7.58 4.41
CA GLY A 352 5.86 6.22 4.09
C GLY A 352 7.29 6.11 3.54
N LEU A 353 8.06 7.20 3.43
CA LEU A 353 9.46 7.13 3.01
C LEU A 353 10.35 6.46 4.06
N GLU A 354 10.14 6.81 5.34
CA GLU A 354 10.86 6.23 6.47
C GLU A 354 10.56 4.73 6.64
N GLU A 355 9.28 4.34 6.59
CA GLU A 355 8.82 2.95 6.71
C GLU A 355 9.47 2.06 5.64
N LYS A 356 9.51 2.50 4.38
CA LYS A 356 10.15 1.73 3.30
C LYS A 356 11.66 1.64 3.46
N PHE A 357 12.28 2.61 4.13
CA PHE A 357 13.71 2.54 4.43
C PHE A 357 14.02 1.41 5.40
N GLU A 358 13.06 1.05 6.28
CA GLU A 358 13.16 -0.09 7.20
C GLU A 358 13.03 -1.46 6.51
N GLU A 359 12.82 -1.52 5.20
CA GLU A 359 12.82 -2.78 4.44
C GLU A 359 14.22 -3.16 3.97
N PHE A 360 15.19 -2.23 4.02
CA PHE A 360 16.54 -2.49 3.52
C PHE A 360 17.34 -3.43 4.41
N LYS A 361 18.09 -4.31 3.76
CA LYS A 361 19.14 -5.08 4.42
C LYS A 361 20.25 -4.16 4.90
N ASN A 362 20.88 -4.52 6.01
CA ASN A 362 21.99 -3.78 6.61
C ASN A 362 21.66 -2.29 6.78
N CYS A 363 20.42 -2.01 7.21
CA CYS A 363 19.89 -0.66 7.38
C CYS A 363 20.30 -0.09 8.73
N LEU A 364 20.94 1.07 8.69
CA LEU A 364 21.27 1.86 9.86
C LEU A 364 20.41 3.13 9.87
N LYS A 365 19.49 3.21 10.83
CA LYS A 365 18.76 4.44 11.17
C LYS A 365 19.45 5.09 12.35
N TRP A 366 19.83 6.34 12.22
CA TRP A 366 20.44 7.13 13.29
C TRP A 366 19.71 8.46 13.40
N ILE A 367 18.93 8.61 14.47
CA ILE A 367 17.94 9.68 14.64
C ILE A 367 18.20 10.37 15.97
N ASN A 368 18.40 11.69 15.97
CA ASN A 368 18.43 12.54 17.17
C ASN A 368 19.25 11.92 18.33
N ALA A 369 20.47 11.48 18.03
CA ALA A 369 21.37 10.91 19.04
C ALA A 369 22.67 11.72 19.09
N GLU A 370 23.17 11.93 20.30
CA GLU A 370 24.59 12.20 20.52
C GLU A 370 25.33 10.88 20.41
N GLY A 371 26.37 10.79 19.58
CA GLY A 371 27.07 9.51 19.39
C GLY A 371 28.58 9.60 19.24
N SER A 372 29.23 8.58 19.78
CA SER A 372 30.65 8.32 19.58
C SER A 372 30.89 7.95 18.12
N MET A 373 31.62 8.81 17.41
CA MET A 373 31.96 8.59 16.00
C MET A 373 32.73 7.28 15.79
N ASP A 374 33.53 6.83 16.78
CA ASP A 374 34.25 5.56 16.74
C ASP A 374 33.29 4.35 16.73
N ALA A 375 32.27 4.39 17.60
CA ALA A 375 31.28 3.31 17.71
C ALA A 375 30.52 3.12 16.39
N ILE A 376 30.03 4.22 15.82
CA ILE A 376 29.26 4.16 14.58
C ILE A 376 30.14 3.82 13.37
N SER A 377 31.40 4.27 13.34
CA SER A 377 32.32 3.92 12.26
C SER A 377 32.47 2.41 12.06
N LYS A 378 32.37 1.62 13.14
CA LYS A 378 32.43 0.15 13.07
C LYS A 378 31.23 -0.46 12.35
N ILE A 379 30.04 0.09 12.55
CA ILE A 379 28.78 -0.38 11.93
C ILE A 379 28.64 0.16 10.50
N MET A 380 29.06 1.40 10.27
CA MET A 380 28.98 2.05 8.96
C MET A 380 29.69 1.27 7.85
N ALA A 381 30.78 0.57 8.18
CA ALA A 381 31.55 -0.22 7.21
C ALA A 381 30.77 -1.42 6.63
N SER A 382 29.73 -1.90 7.29
CA SER A 382 28.83 -2.96 6.80
C SER A 382 27.48 -2.46 6.31
N ALA A 383 27.12 -1.20 6.58
CA ALA A 383 25.84 -0.63 6.21
C ALA A 383 25.65 -0.57 4.68
N GLU A 384 24.46 -0.97 4.22
CA GLU A 384 24.04 -0.82 2.82
C GLU A 384 23.00 0.30 2.66
N ALA A 385 22.26 0.60 3.73
CA ALA A 385 21.30 1.69 3.77
C ALA A 385 21.55 2.55 5.02
N LEU A 386 21.63 3.87 4.83
CA LEU A 386 21.79 4.84 5.92
C LEU A 386 20.63 5.82 5.90
N PHE A 387 19.92 5.92 7.02
CA PHE A 387 19.02 7.04 7.29
C PHE A 387 19.54 7.83 8.48
N LEU A 388 19.98 9.05 8.23
CA LEU A 388 20.47 9.97 9.24
C LEU A 388 19.49 11.14 9.38
N SER A 389 18.94 11.33 10.59
CA SER A 389 17.94 12.37 10.85
C SER A 389 18.26 13.18 12.10
N ARG A 390 18.05 14.51 12.02
CA ARG A 390 18.15 15.44 13.17
C ARG A 390 19.46 15.32 13.94
N HIS A 391 20.56 15.05 13.24
CA HIS A 391 21.85 14.83 13.86
C HIS A 391 22.71 16.10 13.83
N TRP A 392 23.24 16.52 14.99
CA TRP A 392 23.92 17.82 15.16
C TRP A 392 25.46 17.78 15.21
N THR A 393 26.11 16.62 15.40
CA THR A 393 27.60 16.58 15.49
C THR A 393 28.28 16.15 14.19
N ILE A 394 27.56 15.45 13.30
CA ILE A 394 28.08 15.04 11.99
C ILE A 394 28.09 16.25 11.06
N ARG A 395 29.28 16.59 10.60
CA ARG A 395 29.50 17.67 9.62
C ARG A 395 29.73 17.17 8.19
N LYS A 396 30.11 15.90 8.03
CA LYS A 396 30.39 15.22 6.76
C LYS A 396 30.33 13.71 6.92
N LEU A 397 29.94 12.99 5.87
CA LEU A 397 29.91 11.52 5.85
C LEU A 397 31.26 10.90 5.46
N SER A 398 32.17 11.69 4.90
CA SER A 398 33.52 11.21 4.55
C SER A 398 34.38 10.82 5.75
N THR A 399 33.92 11.08 6.98
CA THR A 399 34.51 10.51 8.21
C THR A 399 34.28 9.00 8.32
N PHE A 400 33.30 8.46 7.59
CA PHE A 400 32.91 7.05 7.65
C PHE A 400 33.29 6.31 6.36
N ASN A 401 33.44 5.00 6.47
CA ASN A 401 33.54 4.14 5.29
C ASN A 401 32.15 3.97 4.67
N VAL A 402 31.88 4.72 3.58
CA VAL A 402 30.60 4.72 2.86
C VAL A 402 30.60 3.87 1.59
N THR A 403 31.64 3.05 1.37
CA THR A 403 31.85 2.32 0.11
C THR A 403 30.77 1.26 -0.19
N LYS A 404 30.12 0.71 0.84
CA LYS A 404 29.04 -0.27 0.71
C LYS A 404 27.63 0.34 0.61
N LEU A 405 27.48 1.64 0.92
CA LEU A 405 26.18 2.29 0.91
C LEU A 405 25.59 2.31 -0.50
N LYS A 406 24.36 1.80 -0.59
CA LYS A 406 23.50 1.80 -1.78
C LYS A 406 22.38 2.82 -1.64
N TYR A 407 21.90 3.05 -0.43
CA TYR A 407 20.77 3.93 -0.14
C TYR A 407 21.15 4.90 0.98
N CYS A 408 20.94 6.19 0.75
CA CYS A 408 21.24 7.22 1.74
C CYS A 408 20.10 8.24 1.79
N LEU A 409 19.52 8.40 2.97
CA LEU A 409 18.51 9.39 3.30
C LEU A 409 19.05 10.31 4.40
N LEU A 410 19.14 11.60 4.13
CA LEU A 410 19.61 12.62 5.07
C LEU A 410 18.49 13.60 5.34
N ALA A 411 18.16 13.82 6.61
CA ALA A 411 17.11 14.73 7.02
C ALA A 411 17.57 15.60 8.20
N GLU A 412 17.33 16.92 8.14
CA GLU A 412 17.49 17.81 9.30
C GLU A 412 18.88 17.79 9.97
N CYS A 413 19.95 17.37 9.27
CA CYS A 413 21.32 17.34 9.81
C CYS A 413 21.99 18.71 9.62
N ASN A 414 21.50 19.68 10.37
CA ASN A 414 21.70 21.11 10.11
C ASN A 414 23.13 21.63 10.28
N GLU A 415 24.04 20.85 10.85
CA GLU A 415 25.47 21.19 10.95
C GLU A 415 26.31 20.70 9.76
N MET A 416 25.73 19.92 8.86
CA MET A 416 26.43 19.41 7.67
C MET A 416 26.56 20.51 6.61
N GLU A 417 27.80 20.92 6.34
CA GLU A 417 28.11 21.90 5.28
C GLU A 417 28.37 21.22 3.94
N THR A 418 28.90 20.00 3.97
CA THR A 418 29.19 19.19 2.78
C THR A 418 28.98 17.71 3.08
N VAL A 419 28.31 16.97 2.19
CA VAL A 419 28.06 15.53 2.41
C VAL A 419 29.35 14.74 2.36
N VAL A 420 30.18 14.95 1.33
CA VAL A 420 31.49 14.31 1.17
C VAL A 420 32.56 15.36 0.92
N GLU A 421 33.55 15.43 1.79
CA GLU A 421 34.74 16.24 1.61
C GLU A 421 35.97 15.34 1.56
N VAL A 422 36.73 15.45 0.46
CA VAL A 422 38.00 14.74 0.24
C VAL A 422 39.12 15.78 0.20
N ASP A 423 40.07 15.71 1.13
CA ASP A 423 41.20 16.64 1.18
C ASP A 423 42.17 16.38 0.03
N GLY A 424 42.31 17.35 -0.88
CA GLY A 424 43.20 17.26 -2.06
C GLY A 424 44.66 17.61 -1.80
N LEU A 425 45.04 17.91 -0.55
CA LEU A 425 46.38 18.42 -0.19
C LEU A 425 47.42 17.33 0.09
N SER A 426 47.03 16.05 0.15
CA SER A 426 48.00 14.95 0.26
C SER A 426 48.25 14.35 -1.13
N GLU A 427 49.50 14.38 -1.60
CA GLU A 427 49.94 13.66 -2.82
C GLU A 427 49.52 12.19 -2.79
N ASP A 428 49.40 11.60 -1.59
CA ASP A 428 48.95 10.24 -1.35
C ASP A 428 47.51 9.97 -1.81
N VAL A 429 46.54 10.87 -1.55
CA VAL A 429 45.12 10.60 -1.90
C VAL A 429 44.90 10.66 -3.41
N GLU A 430 45.55 11.60 -4.11
CA GLU A 430 45.40 11.71 -5.57
C GLU A 430 46.09 10.55 -6.30
N THR A 431 47.25 10.10 -5.79
CA THR A 431 47.92 8.89 -6.30
C THR A 431 47.13 7.62 -5.94
N ARG A 432 46.55 7.51 -4.75
CA ARG A 432 45.65 6.41 -4.33
C ARG A 432 44.41 6.30 -5.21
N ILE A 433 43.75 7.42 -5.50
CA ILE A 433 42.61 7.48 -6.43
C ILE A 433 43.06 7.07 -7.85
N LYS A 434 44.22 7.57 -8.33
CA LYS A 434 44.80 7.16 -9.63
C LYS A 434 45.20 5.68 -9.67
N ASN A 435 45.57 5.10 -8.53
CA ASN A 435 45.91 3.69 -8.36
C ASN A 435 44.68 2.79 -8.10
N GLY A 436 43.45 3.34 -8.17
CA GLY A 436 42.20 2.58 -8.08
C GLY A 436 41.70 2.33 -6.67
N GLU A 437 42.14 3.11 -5.68
CA GLU A 437 41.63 3.01 -4.32
C GLU A 437 40.19 3.54 -4.20
N LYS A 438 39.40 2.80 -3.42
CA LYS A 438 37.97 2.96 -3.27
C LYS A 438 37.62 4.13 -2.35
N VAL A 439 37.40 5.31 -2.92
CA VAL A 439 37.08 6.52 -2.15
C VAL A 439 35.65 7.00 -2.42
N GLY A 440 34.81 6.96 -1.39
CA GLY A 440 33.45 7.51 -1.40
C GLY A 440 32.36 6.54 -1.92
N PHE A 441 31.35 7.09 -2.60
CA PHE A 441 30.10 6.41 -2.93
C PHE A 441 30.16 5.57 -4.22
N GLU A 442 30.71 4.36 -4.18
CA GLU A 442 30.80 3.49 -5.38
C GLU A 442 29.51 2.74 -5.70
N LEU A 443 28.74 2.38 -4.68
CA LEU A 443 27.55 1.54 -4.80
C LEU A 443 26.25 2.31 -4.64
N LEU A 444 26.34 3.62 -4.38
CA LEU A 444 25.19 4.46 -4.08
C LEU A 444 24.26 4.55 -5.30
N GLN A 445 23.01 4.16 -5.11
CA GLN A 445 21.95 4.15 -6.10
C GLN A 445 20.88 5.20 -5.81
N TYR A 446 20.67 5.51 -4.53
CA TYR A 446 19.67 6.46 -4.06
C TYR A 446 20.30 7.43 -3.06
N LEU A 447 20.20 8.73 -3.35
CA LEU A 447 20.55 9.80 -2.43
C LEU A 447 19.38 10.78 -2.34
N SER A 448 18.88 10.98 -1.12
CA SER A 448 17.78 11.90 -0.85
C SER A 448 18.14 12.74 0.37
N ILE A 449 18.03 14.06 0.21
CA ILE A 449 18.49 15.05 1.18
C ILE A 449 17.36 16.03 1.45
N HIS A 450 16.97 16.18 2.71
CA HIS A 450 15.84 16.97 3.15
C HIS A 450 16.23 17.94 4.28
N TYR A 451 15.81 19.20 4.20
CA TYR A 451 15.91 20.19 5.27
C TYR A 451 17.32 20.38 5.84
N MET A 452 18.31 20.63 4.98
CA MET A 452 19.72 20.79 5.39
C MET A 452 20.14 22.27 5.41
N ASN A 453 19.99 22.93 6.56
CA ASN A 453 20.11 24.40 6.66
C ASN A 453 21.51 24.97 6.34
N LYS A 454 22.58 24.22 6.60
CA LYS A 454 23.96 24.68 6.34
C LYS A 454 24.61 24.07 5.09
N LEU A 455 23.92 23.17 4.38
CA LEU A 455 24.50 22.45 3.25
C LEU A 455 24.82 23.40 2.10
N GLN A 456 26.10 23.47 1.74
CA GLN A 456 26.64 24.32 0.67
C GLN A 456 27.00 23.53 -0.58
N SER A 457 27.37 22.26 -0.43
CA SER A 457 27.73 21.38 -1.55
C SER A 457 27.48 19.91 -1.21
N ILE A 458 27.20 19.08 -2.21
CA ILE A 458 27.11 17.62 -2.00
C ILE A 458 28.51 17.02 -1.89
N TRP A 459 29.44 17.48 -2.71
CA TRP A 459 30.79 16.94 -2.79
C TRP A 459 31.82 18.05 -2.97
N LYS A 460 32.92 17.96 -2.21
CA LYS A 460 34.07 18.86 -2.28
C LYS A 460 35.37 18.07 -2.35
N GLY A 461 36.26 18.49 -3.24
CA GLY A 461 37.54 17.82 -3.49
C GLY A 461 37.53 16.88 -4.70
N PRO A 462 38.63 16.13 -4.95
CA PRO A 462 38.72 15.22 -6.07
C PRO A 462 37.68 14.08 -5.97
N ILE A 463 37.18 13.64 -7.12
CA ILE A 463 36.24 12.51 -7.22
C ILE A 463 36.91 11.34 -7.95
N GLY A 464 36.80 10.13 -7.38
CA GLY A 464 37.29 8.92 -8.02
C GLY A 464 36.44 8.53 -9.22
N LYS A 465 37.00 7.78 -10.18
CA LYS A 465 36.32 7.44 -11.44
C LYS A 465 34.97 6.72 -11.25
N ASP A 466 34.88 5.87 -10.23
CA ASP A 466 33.70 5.03 -10.00
C ASP A 466 32.74 5.62 -8.96
N SER A 467 33.10 6.71 -8.28
CA SER A 467 32.26 7.36 -7.27
C SER A 467 31.04 8.01 -7.92
N LEU A 468 29.86 7.78 -7.35
CA LEU A 468 28.52 8.18 -7.84
C LEU A 468 28.12 7.57 -9.19
N SER A 469 28.90 6.62 -9.73
CA SER A 469 28.65 6.03 -11.05
C SER A 469 27.35 5.23 -11.15
N LYS A 470 26.89 4.68 -10.02
CA LYS A 470 25.66 3.89 -9.91
C LYS A 470 24.45 4.69 -9.43
N LEU A 471 24.60 5.99 -9.18
CA LEU A 471 23.53 6.82 -8.66
C LEU A 471 22.41 6.90 -9.69
N ARG A 472 21.19 6.50 -9.30
CA ARG A 472 19.99 6.49 -10.15
C ARG A 472 19.04 7.61 -9.81
N ILE A 473 18.88 7.91 -8.52
CA ILE A 473 18.01 8.98 -8.04
C ILE A 473 18.82 9.91 -7.15
N LEU A 474 18.74 11.20 -7.46
CA LEU A 474 19.14 12.27 -6.55
C LEU A 474 17.95 13.18 -6.28
N SER A 475 17.61 13.33 -5.00
CA SER A 475 16.54 14.22 -4.54
C SER A 475 17.07 15.21 -3.50
N LEU A 476 16.84 16.50 -3.72
CA LEU A 476 17.24 17.59 -2.84
C LEU A 476 16.03 18.44 -2.50
N HIS A 477 15.71 18.55 -1.22
CA HIS A 477 14.56 19.30 -0.73
C HIS A 477 14.99 20.24 0.37
N THR A 478 14.62 21.53 0.25
CA THR A 478 14.84 22.55 1.28
C THR A 478 16.32 22.61 1.72
N CYS A 479 17.19 23.01 0.79
CA CYS A 479 18.63 23.21 1.03
C CYS A 479 19.01 24.68 0.78
N PRO A 480 18.76 25.59 1.74
CA PRO A 480 18.76 27.04 1.51
C PRO A 480 20.13 27.68 1.24
N LYS A 481 21.23 26.98 1.53
CA LYS A 481 22.60 27.44 1.26
C LYS A 481 23.23 26.83 0.02
N LEU A 482 22.56 25.90 -0.66
CA LEU A 482 23.08 25.24 -1.84
C LEU A 482 23.09 26.23 -3.03
N THR A 483 24.25 26.41 -3.67
CA THR A 483 24.42 27.35 -4.80
C THR A 483 24.50 26.65 -6.16
N SER A 484 25.02 25.42 -6.16
CA SER A 484 25.08 24.51 -7.29
C SER A 484 25.03 23.07 -6.78
N ILE A 485 24.65 22.13 -7.63
CA ILE A 485 24.49 20.73 -7.22
C ILE A 485 25.77 19.95 -7.44
N PHE A 486 26.37 20.12 -8.62
CA PHE A 486 27.55 19.37 -9.04
C PHE A 486 28.61 20.30 -9.66
N THR A 487 29.86 19.85 -9.61
CA THR A 487 30.90 20.33 -10.53
C THR A 487 30.81 19.56 -11.85
N LEU A 488 31.46 20.06 -12.90
CA LEU A 488 31.52 19.36 -14.19
C LEU A 488 32.13 17.96 -14.06
N THR A 489 33.14 17.78 -13.21
CA THR A 489 33.80 16.49 -12.97
C THR A 489 32.87 15.48 -12.31
N ILE A 490 32.06 15.92 -11.35
CA ILE A 490 31.07 15.04 -10.70
C ILE A 490 29.99 14.63 -11.71
N ALA A 491 29.50 15.57 -12.51
CA ALA A 491 28.48 15.30 -13.51
C ALA A 491 28.93 14.27 -14.57
N GLN A 492 30.24 14.17 -14.87
CA GLN A 492 30.79 13.13 -15.76
C GLN A 492 30.66 11.72 -15.21
N ASN A 493 30.69 11.57 -13.88
CA ASN A 493 30.57 10.27 -13.25
C ASN A 493 29.13 9.76 -13.19
N LEU A 494 28.11 10.63 -13.31
CA LEU A 494 26.69 10.32 -13.15
C LEU A 494 26.09 9.56 -14.34
N SER A 495 26.73 8.47 -14.74
CA SER A 495 26.39 7.67 -15.93
C SER A 495 25.08 6.88 -15.82
N CYS A 496 24.58 6.65 -14.60
CA CYS A 496 23.34 5.91 -14.32
C CYS A 496 22.20 6.79 -13.78
N LEU A 497 22.39 8.10 -13.68
CA LEU A 497 21.38 9.00 -13.10
C LEU A 497 20.14 9.00 -13.99
N ALA A 498 19.00 8.63 -13.42
CA ALA A 498 17.71 8.49 -14.11
C ALA A 498 16.71 9.58 -13.70
N GLU A 499 16.77 10.04 -12.44
CA GLU A 499 15.88 11.06 -11.89
C GLU A 499 16.67 12.07 -11.05
N LEU A 500 16.44 13.35 -11.31
CA LEU A 500 16.98 14.47 -10.53
C LEU A 500 15.84 15.39 -10.09
N THR A 501 15.67 15.52 -8.78
CA THR A 501 14.67 16.37 -8.15
C THR A 501 15.36 17.43 -7.28
N VAL A 502 14.96 18.69 -7.47
CA VAL A 502 15.50 19.83 -6.72
C VAL A 502 14.35 20.74 -6.36
N GLU A 503 14.04 20.81 -5.08
CA GLU A 503 12.91 21.55 -4.51
C GLU A 503 13.40 22.51 -3.43
N ASP A 504 12.86 23.73 -3.43
CA ASP A 504 13.07 24.73 -2.37
C ASP A 504 14.56 24.97 -2.05
N CYS A 505 15.35 25.19 -3.11
CA CYS A 505 16.78 25.50 -3.01
C CYS A 505 17.04 26.93 -3.55
N PRO A 506 16.68 27.98 -2.77
CA PRO A 506 16.55 29.35 -3.27
C PRO A 506 17.82 30.04 -3.75
N LYS A 507 19.00 29.48 -3.48
CA LYS A 507 20.30 30.02 -3.92
C LYS A 507 20.89 29.30 -5.13
N VAL A 508 20.24 28.25 -5.63
CA VAL A 508 20.71 27.50 -6.80
C VAL A 508 20.55 28.36 -8.06
N THR A 509 21.67 28.77 -8.64
CA THR A 509 21.69 29.59 -9.87
C THR A 509 21.89 28.76 -11.13
N SER A 510 22.60 27.64 -10.99
CA SER A 510 22.86 26.62 -12.01
C SER A 510 22.99 25.25 -11.32
N LEU A 511 22.57 24.17 -11.97
CA LEU A 511 22.76 22.82 -11.41
C LEU A 511 24.25 22.40 -11.45
N ILE A 512 25.03 22.94 -12.39
CA ILE A 512 26.47 22.69 -12.51
C ILE A 512 27.28 23.98 -12.28
N SER A 513 28.30 23.93 -11.43
CA SER A 513 29.22 25.05 -11.18
C SER A 513 30.19 25.30 -12.36
N ASN A 514 30.50 26.57 -12.61
CA ASN A 514 31.27 27.03 -13.78
C ASN A 514 32.78 27.23 -13.47
N GLU A 515 33.39 26.29 -12.74
CA GLU A 515 34.72 26.50 -12.13
C GLU A 515 35.93 26.14 -13.03
N SER A 516 35.75 25.73 -14.29
CA SER A 516 36.88 25.31 -15.14
C SER A 516 36.90 25.96 -16.52
N HIS A 517 38.00 26.67 -16.83
CA HIS A 517 38.24 27.35 -18.12
C HIS A 517 38.74 26.42 -19.25
N ASN A 518 38.87 25.11 -19.01
CA ASN A 518 39.33 24.12 -19.99
C ASN A 518 38.28 23.02 -20.14
N ILE A 519 37.37 23.13 -21.12
CA ILE A 519 36.24 22.21 -21.26
C ILE A 519 36.19 21.62 -22.67
N LYS A 520 36.34 20.28 -22.74
CA LYS A 520 35.83 19.47 -23.86
C LYS A 520 34.32 19.65 -23.93
N LEU A 521 33.80 20.04 -25.10
CA LEU A 521 32.38 19.87 -25.42
C LEU A 521 31.97 18.40 -25.28
N GLY A 522 30.78 18.14 -24.72
CA GLY A 522 30.14 16.82 -24.78
C GLY A 522 30.00 16.07 -23.44
N LEU A 523 29.61 16.73 -22.34
CA LEU A 523 29.04 15.95 -21.22
C LEU A 523 27.70 15.37 -21.67
N VAL A 524 27.50 14.09 -21.41
CA VAL A 524 26.23 13.41 -21.63
C VAL A 524 25.80 12.87 -20.27
N LEU A 525 24.56 13.15 -19.87
CA LEU A 525 23.89 12.42 -18.80
C LEU A 525 23.00 11.38 -19.49
N PRO A 526 23.57 10.22 -19.89
CA PRO A 526 22.98 9.38 -20.92
C PRO A 526 21.69 8.72 -20.45
N THR A 527 21.49 8.53 -19.15
CA THR A 527 20.33 7.81 -18.61
C THR A 527 19.27 8.72 -18.03
N LEU A 528 19.49 10.04 -17.97
CA LEU A 528 18.60 10.95 -17.26
C LEU A 528 17.25 11.02 -17.96
N GLU A 529 16.21 10.48 -17.34
CA GLU A 529 14.85 10.38 -17.90
C GLU A 529 13.93 11.48 -17.37
N LYS A 530 14.15 11.93 -16.13
CA LYS A 530 13.28 12.90 -15.44
C LYS A 530 14.08 13.98 -14.73
N ILE A 531 13.64 15.22 -14.87
CA ILE A 531 14.14 16.37 -14.13
C ILE A 531 12.96 17.14 -13.53
N PHE A 532 12.98 17.35 -12.22
CA PHE A 532 11.97 18.13 -11.50
C PHE A 532 12.64 19.28 -10.77
N LEU A 533 12.28 20.52 -11.13
CA LEU A 533 12.85 21.76 -10.60
C LEU A 533 11.71 22.61 -10.03
N LEU A 534 11.70 22.77 -8.72
CA LEU A 534 10.57 23.32 -7.97
C LEU A 534 11.07 24.40 -7.01
N ASP A 535 10.44 25.57 -7.01
CA ASP A 535 10.74 26.67 -6.09
C ASP A 535 12.24 27.07 -6.10
N LEU A 536 12.77 27.30 -7.30
CA LEU A 536 14.14 27.77 -7.55
C LEU A 536 14.14 29.21 -8.09
N PRO A 537 13.90 30.24 -7.24
CA PRO A 537 13.67 31.62 -7.64
C PRO A 537 14.81 32.28 -8.43
N VAL A 538 16.05 31.85 -8.21
CA VAL A 538 17.24 32.45 -8.84
C VAL A 538 17.88 31.58 -9.92
N LEU A 539 17.27 30.45 -10.28
CA LEU A 539 17.77 29.57 -11.32
C LEU A 539 17.75 30.29 -12.67
N VAL A 540 18.91 30.38 -13.34
CA VAL A 540 19.03 31.04 -14.64
C VAL A 540 19.25 30.02 -15.76
N ASN A 541 19.97 28.94 -15.48
CA ASN A 541 20.24 27.87 -16.44
C ASN A 541 20.37 26.52 -15.72
N ILE A 542 20.21 25.43 -16.46
CA ILE A 542 20.37 24.07 -15.90
C ILE A 542 21.83 23.60 -16.06
N PHE A 543 22.34 23.65 -17.30
CA PHE A 543 23.63 23.05 -17.68
C PHE A 543 24.54 23.98 -18.50
N VAL A 544 24.35 25.31 -18.43
CA VAL A 544 25.16 26.32 -19.15
C VAL A 544 25.27 26.06 -20.68
N GLY A 545 24.34 25.32 -21.28
CA GLY A 545 24.38 24.94 -22.70
C GLY A 545 25.45 23.90 -23.08
N ARG A 546 25.97 23.12 -22.11
CA ARG A 546 27.13 22.24 -22.30
C ARG A 546 26.82 20.74 -22.24
N ILE A 547 25.55 20.35 -22.11
CA ILE A 547 25.14 18.95 -21.91
C ILE A 547 24.04 18.54 -22.90
N MET A 548 24.23 17.38 -23.52
CA MET A 548 23.19 16.70 -24.30
C MET A 548 22.40 15.74 -23.40
N LEU A 549 21.07 15.87 -23.41
CA LEU A 549 20.16 15.05 -22.60
C LEU A 549 19.38 14.09 -23.51
N GLU A 550 20.07 13.08 -24.03
CA GLU A 550 19.54 12.20 -25.07
C GLU A 550 18.30 11.41 -24.66
N ASN A 551 18.16 11.07 -23.38
CA ASN A 551 17.08 10.22 -22.87
C ASN A 551 16.06 10.94 -21.98
N LEU A 552 16.15 12.27 -21.86
CA LEU A 552 15.20 13.02 -21.05
C LEU A 552 13.80 12.90 -21.64
N ARG A 553 12.84 12.43 -20.84
CA ARG A 553 11.44 12.21 -21.24
C ARG A 553 10.50 13.22 -20.61
N THR A 554 10.75 13.56 -19.35
CA THR A 554 9.88 14.44 -18.56
C THR A 554 10.69 15.53 -17.88
N MET A 555 10.24 16.77 -18.01
CA MET A 555 10.76 17.91 -17.27
C MET A 555 9.60 18.62 -16.58
N LEU A 556 9.71 18.88 -15.28
CA LEU A 556 8.75 19.69 -14.52
C LEU A 556 9.45 20.93 -13.98
N ILE A 557 8.88 22.10 -14.24
CA ILE A 557 9.39 23.39 -13.77
C ILE A 557 8.26 24.18 -13.11
N TYR A 558 8.45 24.54 -11.85
CA TYR A 558 7.44 25.28 -11.07
C TYR A 558 8.13 26.32 -10.19
N SER A 559 7.61 27.55 -10.16
CA SER A 559 8.18 28.66 -9.38
C SER A 559 9.66 28.94 -9.68
N CYS A 560 10.05 28.93 -10.96
CA CYS A 560 11.40 29.26 -11.43
C CYS A 560 11.42 30.52 -12.33
N PRO A 561 11.08 31.72 -11.81
CA PRO A 561 10.80 32.93 -12.60
C PRO A 561 12.00 33.50 -13.40
N ARG A 562 13.24 33.18 -13.00
CA ARG A 562 14.46 33.61 -13.70
C ARG A 562 14.92 32.63 -14.78
N PHE A 563 14.35 31.42 -14.81
CA PHE A 563 14.68 30.43 -15.82
C PHE A 563 13.84 30.70 -17.07
N ARG A 564 14.43 31.35 -18.08
CA ARG A 564 13.70 31.85 -19.26
C ARG A 564 14.25 31.38 -20.60
N ASP A 565 15.24 30.50 -20.59
CA ASP A 565 15.92 30.06 -21.81
C ASP A 565 16.17 28.55 -21.82
N LEU A 566 15.60 27.88 -22.82
CA LEU A 566 15.82 26.46 -23.15
C LEU A 566 16.63 26.29 -24.45
N SER A 567 16.95 27.37 -25.17
CA SER A 567 17.50 27.34 -26.53
C SER A 567 18.87 26.66 -26.63
N ASN A 568 19.62 26.65 -25.53
CA ASN A 568 20.94 26.04 -25.44
C ASN A 568 20.89 24.53 -25.09
N MET A 569 19.70 23.91 -25.04
CA MET A 569 19.53 22.50 -24.69
C MET A 569 19.07 21.67 -25.90
N GLU A 570 19.80 20.59 -26.17
CA GLU A 570 19.37 19.56 -27.13
C GLU A 570 18.60 18.45 -26.40
N LEU A 571 17.29 18.38 -26.66
CA LEU A 571 16.34 17.48 -26.01
C LEU A 571 15.67 16.52 -27.02
N PRO A 572 16.40 15.61 -27.69
CA PRO A 572 15.86 14.88 -28.85
C PRO A 572 14.71 13.91 -28.54
N ARG A 573 14.55 13.47 -27.28
CA ARG A 573 13.54 12.48 -26.85
C ARG A 573 12.53 13.00 -25.83
N ILE A 574 12.52 14.30 -25.56
CA ILE A 574 11.59 14.89 -24.59
C ILE A 574 10.15 14.65 -25.06
N LYS A 575 9.31 14.15 -24.15
CA LYS A 575 7.91 13.84 -24.42
C LYS A 575 6.97 14.81 -23.73
N LYS A 576 7.37 15.31 -22.56
CA LYS A 576 6.52 16.10 -21.69
C LYS A 576 7.33 17.18 -20.98
N ILE A 577 6.91 18.43 -21.12
CA ILE A 577 7.40 19.55 -20.31
C ILE A 577 6.21 20.10 -19.53
N GLU A 578 6.29 20.07 -18.21
CA GLU A 578 5.26 20.59 -17.32
C GLU A 578 5.72 21.89 -16.68
N GLY A 579 4.82 22.87 -16.59
CA GLY A 579 5.11 24.09 -15.85
C GLY A 579 3.98 25.10 -15.83
N GLU A 580 4.27 26.26 -15.25
CA GLU A 580 3.33 27.37 -15.19
C GLU A 580 3.13 28.00 -16.57
N ASP A 581 1.89 28.37 -16.90
CA ASP A 581 1.55 28.97 -18.20
C ASP A 581 2.22 30.34 -18.40
N GLU A 582 2.34 31.14 -17.33
CA GLU A 582 3.07 32.41 -17.38
C GLU A 582 4.55 32.21 -17.68
N TRP A 583 5.16 31.20 -17.06
CA TRP A 583 6.55 30.83 -17.31
C TRP A 583 6.75 30.37 -18.76
N TRP A 584 5.87 29.49 -19.27
CA TRP A 584 5.94 29.01 -20.65
C TRP A 584 5.77 30.13 -21.68
N LYS A 585 4.88 31.10 -21.42
CA LYS A 585 4.71 32.28 -22.28
C LYS A 585 5.91 33.23 -22.24
N ALA A 586 6.66 33.26 -21.14
CA ALA A 586 7.84 34.11 -20.99
C ALA A 586 9.10 33.56 -21.67
N LEU A 587 9.13 32.26 -22.00
CA LEU A 587 10.10 31.68 -22.92
C LEU A 587 9.83 32.22 -24.34
N ASP A 588 10.89 32.49 -25.12
CA ASP A 588 10.79 32.94 -26.53
C ASP A 588 10.28 31.78 -27.43
N CYS A 589 9.03 31.38 -27.20
CA CYS A 589 8.41 30.13 -27.64
C CYS A 589 7.97 30.13 -29.11
N ASP A 590 7.94 31.28 -29.77
CA ASP A 590 7.57 31.39 -31.18
C ASP A 590 8.60 30.73 -32.12
N LYS A 591 9.76 30.33 -31.59
CA LYS A 591 10.83 29.60 -32.31
C LYS A 591 11.11 28.19 -31.74
N SER A 592 10.33 27.73 -30.78
CA SER A 592 10.64 26.52 -30.00
C SER A 592 10.06 25.26 -30.66
N PRO A 593 10.85 24.19 -30.90
CA PRO A 593 10.34 22.91 -31.39
C PRO A 593 9.44 22.17 -30.37
N TRP A 594 9.31 22.72 -29.16
CA TRP A 594 8.66 22.09 -28.00
C TRP A 594 7.19 22.50 -27.79
N LYS A 595 6.58 23.28 -28.68
CA LYS A 595 5.23 23.85 -28.48
C LYS A 595 4.13 22.79 -28.27
N ASN A 596 4.29 21.60 -28.85
CA ASN A 596 3.29 20.53 -28.79
C ASN A 596 3.47 19.55 -27.62
N ILE A 597 4.53 19.71 -26.81
CA ILE A 597 4.83 18.80 -25.69
C ILE A 597 4.66 19.46 -24.31
N PHE A 598 4.24 20.73 -24.29
CA PHE A 598 4.00 21.46 -23.05
C PHE A 598 2.65 21.10 -22.45
N VAL A 599 2.65 20.85 -21.14
CA VAL A 599 1.48 20.54 -20.32
C VAL A 599 1.41 21.55 -19.18
N GLN A 600 0.36 22.37 -19.17
CA GLN A 600 0.15 23.34 -18.11
C GLN A 600 -0.17 22.64 -16.78
N LEU A 601 0.42 23.14 -15.68
CA LEU A 601 0.12 22.65 -14.34
C LEU A 601 -1.34 22.93 -13.92
N LYS A 602 -1.96 21.95 -13.26
CA LYS A 602 -3.37 22.03 -12.85
C LYS A 602 -3.55 23.03 -11.68
N LYS A 603 -4.78 23.50 -11.43
CA LYS A 603 -5.06 24.45 -10.35
C LYS A 603 -4.96 23.81 -8.94
N ARG A 604 -4.40 24.58 -7.99
CA ARG A 604 -4.19 24.40 -6.54
C ARG A 604 -4.31 22.99 -5.92
N ARG A 605 -5.45 22.30 -6.01
CA ARG A 605 -5.64 20.98 -5.36
C ARG A 605 -4.94 19.85 -6.13
N ALA A 606 -5.08 19.84 -7.46
CA ALA A 606 -4.37 18.91 -8.33
C ALA A 606 -2.89 19.29 -8.51
N LEU A 607 -2.54 20.57 -8.28
CA LEU A 607 -1.15 21.03 -8.23
C LEU A 607 -0.40 20.39 -7.06
N ILE A 608 -0.98 20.41 -5.86
CA ILE A 608 -0.36 19.80 -4.68
C ILE A 608 -0.15 18.30 -4.91
N GLU A 609 -1.11 17.61 -5.51
CA GLU A 609 -0.98 16.19 -5.83
C GLU A 609 0.10 15.95 -6.90
N GLN A 610 0.11 16.72 -7.99
CA GLN A 610 1.15 16.67 -9.05
C GLN A 610 2.56 16.97 -8.51
N LEU A 611 2.68 17.98 -7.66
CA LEU A 611 3.94 18.37 -7.01
C LEU A 611 4.36 17.31 -5.99
N SER A 612 3.44 16.80 -5.17
CA SER A 612 3.73 15.73 -4.22
C SER A 612 4.18 14.45 -4.91
N GLU A 613 3.64 14.14 -6.09
CA GLU A 613 4.08 12.98 -6.87
C GLU A 613 5.48 13.21 -7.45
N ALA A 614 5.78 14.42 -7.92
CA ALA A 614 7.09 14.77 -8.45
C ALA A 614 8.18 14.82 -7.35
N THR A 615 7.82 15.20 -6.14
CA THR A 615 8.74 15.26 -4.99
C THR A 615 8.85 13.93 -4.26
N ASN A 616 7.94 13.00 -4.53
CA ASN A 616 7.94 11.66 -3.97
C ASN A 616 8.59 10.65 -4.92
N SER A 617 9.92 10.61 -4.95
CA SER A 617 10.72 9.63 -5.72
C SER A 617 10.50 8.15 -5.32
N LEU A 618 9.56 7.87 -4.41
CA LEU A 618 9.18 6.53 -3.94
C LEU A 618 8.83 5.56 -5.08
N GLN A 619 8.27 6.01 -6.19
CA GLN A 619 7.90 5.12 -7.30
C GLN A 619 9.14 4.52 -7.98
N HIS A 620 10.14 5.32 -8.35
CA HIS A 620 11.37 4.81 -8.96
C HIS A 620 12.28 4.14 -7.93
N PHE A 621 12.17 4.55 -6.66
CA PHE A 621 12.77 3.85 -5.52
C PHE A 621 12.20 2.43 -5.34
N HIS A 622 10.88 2.21 -5.53
CA HIS A 622 10.29 0.88 -5.59
C HIS A 622 10.79 0.05 -6.79
N ASP A 623 10.98 0.68 -7.95
CA ASP A 623 11.59 0.00 -9.10
C ASP A 623 13.04 -0.41 -8.77
N ILE A 624 13.80 0.41 -8.03
CA ILE A 624 15.14 0.04 -7.56
C ILE A 624 15.08 -1.16 -6.59
N LEU A 625 14.16 -1.13 -5.61
CA LEU A 625 13.94 -2.21 -4.65
C LEU A 625 13.61 -3.53 -5.35
N SER A 626 12.64 -3.50 -6.27
CA SER A 626 12.18 -4.70 -7.00
C SER A 626 13.22 -5.26 -8.00
N HIS A 627 14.15 -4.43 -8.50
CA HIS A 627 15.24 -4.87 -9.37
C HIS A 627 16.43 -5.48 -8.61
N GLY A 628 16.56 -5.25 -7.29
CA GLY A 628 17.60 -5.84 -6.45
C GLY A 628 17.52 -7.36 -6.30
N GLU A 629 16.36 -7.96 -6.58
CA GLU A 629 16.11 -9.41 -6.38
C GLU A 629 16.04 -10.23 -7.68
N ARG A 630 16.15 -9.61 -8.86
CA ARG A 630 16.09 -10.35 -10.13
C ARG A 630 17.48 -10.62 -10.71
N LYS A 631 18.18 -11.62 -10.17
CA LYS A 631 19.26 -12.28 -10.92
C LYS A 631 18.68 -13.07 -12.10
N LYS A 632 19.15 -12.70 -13.30
CA LYS A 632 19.13 -13.44 -14.57
C LYS A 632 17.77 -14.00 -15.03
N GLY A 633 17.01 -13.13 -15.67
CA GLY A 633 16.02 -13.52 -16.68
C GLY A 633 15.84 -12.36 -17.64
N ARG A 634 16.36 -12.48 -18.87
CA ARG A 634 16.23 -11.46 -19.91
C ARG A 634 14.78 -11.48 -20.41
N THR A 635 13.87 -10.77 -19.75
CA THR A 635 12.48 -10.61 -20.21
C THR A 635 12.25 -9.17 -20.68
N LYS A 636 11.93 -9.03 -21.97
CA LYS A 636 11.43 -7.79 -22.59
C LYS A 636 10.41 -7.11 -21.66
N HIS A 637 10.53 -5.80 -21.44
CA HIS A 637 9.53 -5.02 -20.71
C HIS A 637 8.13 -5.30 -21.30
N LYS A 638 7.25 -5.93 -20.51
CA LYS A 638 5.88 -6.24 -20.90
C LYS A 638 5.08 -4.94 -20.70
N VAL A 639 4.55 -4.38 -21.79
CA VAL A 639 3.59 -3.26 -21.73
C VAL A 639 2.39 -3.69 -20.89
N ALA A 640 1.95 -2.85 -19.96
CA ALA A 640 0.80 -3.11 -19.07
C ALA A 640 -0.47 -3.40 -19.89
N ALA A 641 -1.30 -4.35 -19.46
CA ALA A 641 -2.48 -4.79 -20.20
C ALA A 641 -3.49 -3.67 -20.43
N VAL A 642 -3.71 -2.81 -19.44
CA VAL A 642 -4.61 -1.64 -19.53
C VAL A 642 -4.12 -0.62 -20.57
N GLN A 643 -2.81 -0.42 -20.69
CA GLN A 643 -2.24 0.43 -21.74
C GLN A 643 -2.44 -0.17 -23.13
N LYS A 644 -2.32 -1.51 -23.27
CA LYS A 644 -2.61 -2.20 -24.54
C LYS A 644 -4.08 -2.09 -24.93
N LEU A 645 -4.98 -2.21 -23.95
CA LEU A 645 -6.42 -2.01 -24.15
C LEU A 645 -6.69 -0.59 -24.65
N TYR A 646 -6.18 0.43 -23.95
CA TYR A 646 -6.35 1.83 -24.35
C TYR A 646 -5.81 2.13 -25.76
N ASP A 647 -4.57 1.70 -26.07
CA ASP A 647 -3.98 1.90 -27.40
C ASP A 647 -4.81 1.18 -28.48
N ALA A 648 -5.36 0.00 -28.20
CA ALA A 648 -6.25 -0.71 -29.11
C ALA A 648 -7.60 -0.01 -29.29
N CYS A 649 -8.22 0.50 -28.21
CA CYS A 649 -9.47 1.25 -28.28
C CYS A 649 -9.31 2.51 -29.15
N ARG A 650 -8.19 3.24 -29.01
CA ARG A 650 -7.91 4.42 -29.85
C ARG A 650 -7.88 4.05 -31.33
N ASP A 651 -7.23 2.95 -31.69
CA ASP A 651 -7.14 2.50 -33.09
C ASP A 651 -8.52 2.03 -33.61
N VAL A 652 -9.23 1.23 -32.82
CA VAL A 652 -10.48 0.55 -33.24
C VAL A 652 -11.66 1.54 -33.31
N PHE A 653 -11.75 2.48 -32.36
CA PHE A 653 -12.82 3.47 -32.33
C PHE A 653 -12.50 4.77 -33.08
N ALA A 654 -11.30 4.93 -33.66
CA ALA A 654 -10.88 6.16 -34.36
C ALA A 654 -11.93 6.67 -35.38
N ASN A 655 -12.52 5.73 -36.14
CA ASN A 655 -13.50 6.02 -37.19
C ASN A 655 -14.94 5.65 -36.79
N CYS A 656 -15.16 5.26 -35.54
CA CYS A 656 -16.49 4.91 -35.05
C CYS A 656 -17.25 6.17 -34.61
N GLY A 657 -18.56 6.18 -34.87
CA GLY A 657 -19.50 7.21 -34.45
C GLY A 657 -20.82 6.55 -34.00
N PRO A 658 -21.84 7.35 -33.65
CA PRO A 658 -23.12 6.81 -33.18
C PRO A 658 -23.72 5.79 -34.16
N GLY A 659 -23.98 4.57 -33.66
CA GLY A 659 -24.58 3.47 -34.43
C GLY A 659 -23.60 2.72 -35.32
N VAL A 660 -22.34 3.14 -35.40
CA VAL A 660 -21.30 2.49 -36.21
C VAL A 660 -20.61 1.41 -35.38
N VAL A 661 -20.71 0.17 -35.84
CA VAL A 661 -20.02 -0.98 -35.24
C VAL A 661 -18.57 -1.04 -35.76
N PRO A 662 -17.55 -1.25 -34.90
CA PRO A 662 -16.18 -1.44 -35.35
C PRO A 662 -16.03 -2.62 -36.33
N ASP A 663 -15.00 -2.61 -37.17
CA ASP A 663 -14.78 -3.73 -38.09
C ASP A 663 -14.48 -5.05 -37.34
N ALA A 664 -14.72 -6.18 -38.01
CA ALA A 664 -14.58 -7.51 -37.40
C ALA A 664 -13.17 -7.79 -36.86
N GLN A 665 -12.12 -7.22 -37.46
CA GLN A 665 -10.74 -7.38 -37.00
C GLN A 665 -10.51 -6.56 -35.72
N GLY A 666 -11.07 -5.36 -35.64
CA GLY A 666 -11.06 -4.52 -34.44
C GLY A 666 -11.83 -5.13 -33.28
N ILE A 667 -13.00 -5.73 -33.55
CA ILE A 667 -13.80 -6.46 -32.56
C ILE A 667 -13.00 -7.63 -31.97
N GLU A 668 -12.45 -8.50 -32.82
CA GLU A 668 -11.71 -9.68 -32.34
C GLU A 668 -10.44 -9.25 -31.59
N ARG A 669 -9.75 -8.19 -32.04
CA ARG A 669 -8.59 -7.63 -31.33
C ARG A 669 -8.93 -7.16 -29.91
N LEU A 670 -10.03 -6.42 -29.73
CA LEU A 670 -10.45 -5.95 -28.39
C LEU A 670 -10.92 -7.11 -27.51
N LYS A 671 -11.70 -8.04 -28.08
CA LYS A 671 -12.17 -9.24 -27.41
C LYS A 671 -11.02 -10.12 -26.92
N ASP A 672 -9.99 -10.34 -27.73
CA ASP A 672 -8.80 -11.11 -27.34
C ASP A 672 -8.03 -10.46 -26.18
N ILE A 673 -7.89 -9.12 -26.21
CA ILE A 673 -7.25 -8.38 -25.13
C ILE A 673 -8.06 -8.54 -23.83
N LEU A 674 -9.36 -8.28 -23.87
CA LEU A 674 -10.24 -8.33 -22.70
C LEU A 674 -10.42 -9.76 -22.16
N ASN A 675 -10.42 -10.79 -23.02
CA ASN A 675 -10.45 -12.18 -22.59
C ASN A 675 -9.23 -12.56 -21.75
N GLY A 676 -8.06 -12.01 -22.10
CA GLY A 676 -6.81 -12.22 -21.38
C GLY A 676 -6.59 -11.34 -20.15
N MET A 677 -7.50 -10.40 -19.85
CA MET A 677 -7.38 -9.50 -18.70
C MET A 677 -8.00 -10.09 -17.44
N THR A 678 -7.32 -9.89 -16.32
CA THR A 678 -7.79 -10.24 -14.97
C THR A 678 -7.90 -9.01 -14.07
N GLU A 679 -8.43 -9.17 -12.88
CA GLU A 679 -8.55 -8.13 -11.86
C GLU A 679 -7.20 -7.52 -11.46
N HIS A 680 -6.12 -8.29 -11.53
CA HIS A 680 -4.77 -7.80 -11.26
C HIS A 680 -4.27 -6.82 -12.31
N ASP A 681 -4.66 -7.02 -13.58
CA ASP A 681 -4.27 -6.15 -14.68
C ASP A 681 -4.83 -4.73 -14.53
N VAL A 682 -6.02 -4.61 -13.94
CA VAL A 682 -6.68 -3.33 -13.65
C VAL A 682 -6.49 -2.86 -12.21
N GLY A 683 -5.71 -3.58 -11.39
CA GLY A 683 -5.45 -3.19 -10.00
C GLY A 683 -6.68 -3.21 -9.09
N VAL A 684 -7.75 -3.93 -9.44
CA VAL A 684 -8.93 -4.13 -8.59
C VAL A 684 -8.75 -5.41 -7.79
N ARG A 685 -9.18 -5.41 -6.53
CA ARG A 685 -9.12 -6.58 -5.66
C ARG A 685 -10.48 -6.81 -5.00
N PRO A 686 -10.91 -8.07 -4.83
CA PRO A 686 -12.19 -8.39 -4.18
C PRO A 686 -12.35 -7.82 -2.76
N ASN A 687 -11.25 -7.57 -2.04
CA ASN A 687 -11.22 -7.06 -0.67
C ASN A 687 -11.23 -5.52 -0.55
N MET A 688 -11.40 -4.79 -1.66
CA MET A 688 -11.51 -3.33 -1.62
C MET A 688 -12.76 -2.89 -0.83
N PRO A 689 -12.72 -1.74 -0.13
CA PRO A 689 -13.83 -1.29 0.70
C PRO A 689 -15.13 -1.01 -0.07
N PHE A 690 -15.04 -0.89 -1.41
CA PHE A 690 -16.17 -0.68 -2.31
C PHE A 690 -17.18 -1.84 -2.33
N PHE A 691 -16.77 -3.03 -1.93
CA PHE A 691 -17.60 -4.24 -1.94
C PHE A 691 -18.28 -4.54 -0.59
N LYS A 692 -18.03 -3.71 0.44
CA LYS A 692 -18.63 -3.88 1.77
C LYS A 692 -20.07 -3.40 1.78
N VAL A 693 -21.00 -4.26 2.18
CA VAL A 693 -22.40 -3.87 2.47
C VAL A 693 -22.42 -3.21 3.84
N LYS A 694 -22.83 -1.94 3.94
CA LYS A 694 -23.19 -1.33 5.22
C LYS A 694 -24.64 -1.71 5.52
N GLU A 695 -24.92 -2.19 6.73
CA GLU A 695 -26.29 -2.41 7.22
C GLU A 695 -27.04 -1.08 7.29
N THR A 696 -27.66 -0.69 6.18
CA THR A 696 -28.65 0.37 6.12
C THR A 696 -29.75 -0.12 5.20
N GLU A 697 -31.02 0.03 5.60
CA GLU A 697 -32.18 -0.30 4.77
C GLU A 697 -32.10 0.43 3.42
N GLY A 698 -31.75 -0.29 2.34
CA GLY A 698 -31.63 0.27 0.99
C GLY A 698 -30.77 -0.55 0.03
N PHE A 699 -30.83 -0.22 -1.26
CA PHE A 699 -30.02 -0.88 -2.30
C PHE A 699 -28.52 -0.72 -2.01
N PRO A 700 -27.71 -1.79 -2.18
CA PRO A 700 -26.26 -1.70 -2.04
C PRO A 700 -25.66 -0.66 -2.98
N LYS A 701 -24.70 0.11 -2.47
CA LYS A 701 -24.03 1.17 -3.23
C LYS A 701 -23.04 0.58 -4.23
N ILE A 702 -23.21 0.89 -5.52
CA ILE A 702 -22.30 0.50 -6.60
C ILE A 702 -21.22 1.57 -6.75
N THR A 703 -19.96 1.14 -6.92
CA THR A 703 -18.85 2.07 -7.16
C THR A 703 -18.42 2.01 -8.62
N TYR A 704 -18.23 3.17 -9.26
CA TYR A 704 -17.70 3.28 -10.62
C TYR A 704 -16.27 3.83 -10.59
N LEU A 705 -15.32 3.08 -11.13
CA LEU A 705 -13.95 3.52 -11.36
C LEU A 705 -13.81 3.97 -12.80
N HIS A 706 -13.55 5.25 -13.01
CA HIS A 706 -13.32 5.81 -14.33
C HIS A 706 -11.85 5.66 -14.72
N LEU A 707 -11.55 5.02 -15.85
CA LEU A 707 -10.17 4.77 -16.29
C LEU A 707 -9.70 5.81 -17.32
N SER A 708 -10.47 5.99 -18.39
CA SER A 708 -10.20 7.00 -19.44
C SER A 708 -11.43 7.15 -20.33
N GLU A 709 -11.63 8.35 -20.85
CA GLU A 709 -12.69 8.68 -21.79
C GLU A 709 -12.22 9.76 -22.76
N CYS A 710 -12.57 9.61 -24.03
CA CYS A 710 -12.41 10.61 -25.07
C CYS A 710 -13.69 10.72 -25.88
N ASP A 711 -13.70 11.53 -26.93
CA ASP A 711 -14.83 11.69 -27.86
C ASP A 711 -15.23 10.41 -28.61
N LYS A 712 -14.37 9.37 -28.59
CA LYS A 712 -14.58 8.10 -29.33
C LYS A 712 -14.95 6.90 -28.48
N PHE A 713 -14.48 6.82 -27.24
CA PHE A 713 -14.78 5.68 -26.36
C PHE A 713 -14.60 6.05 -24.88
N SER A 714 -15.16 5.23 -23.99
CA SER A 714 -15.00 5.30 -22.53
C SER A 714 -14.64 3.93 -21.99
N ILE A 715 -13.76 3.91 -20.97
CA ILE A 715 -13.35 2.73 -20.23
C ILE A 715 -13.66 2.95 -18.75
N GLY A 716 -14.44 2.05 -18.17
CA GLY A 716 -14.85 2.12 -16.77
C GLY A 716 -14.97 0.74 -16.13
N ILE A 717 -14.90 0.69 -14.80
CA ILE A 717 -15.11 -0.53 -14.03
C ILE A 717 -16.24 -0.31 -13.02
N PHE A 718 -17.28 -1.13 -13.10
CA PHE A 718 -18.31 -1.20 -12.08
C PHE A 718 -17.91 -2.21 -11.01
N LEU A 719 -17.91 -1.76 -9.76
CA LEU A 719 -17.70 -2.57 -8.57
C LEU A 719 -19.04 -2.74 -7.88
N LEU A 720 -19.62 -3.93 -7.99
CA LEU A 720 -20.90 -4.27 -7.40
C LEU A 720 -20.66 -5.11 -6.14
N PRO A 721 -21.10 -4.66 -4.95
CA PRO A 721 -21.14 -5.52 -3.77
C PRO A 721 -22.14 -6.67 -3.97
N PRO A 722 -22.12 -7.73 -3.13
CA PRO A 722 -23.12 -8.79 -3.19
C PRO A 722 -24.54 -8.21 -3.09
N THR A 723 -25.47 -8.74 -3.87
CA THR A 723 -26.85 -8.24 -4.04
C THR A 723 -26.95 -6.86 -4.72
N GLY A 724 -25.83 -6.25 -5.11
CA GLY A 724 -25.82 -5.02 -5.88
C GLY A 724 -26.49 -5.22 -7.24
N VAL A 725 -27.45 -4.37 -7.57
CA VAL A 725 -28.19 -4.41 -8.83
C VAL A 725 -27.93 -3.14 -9.61
N LEU A 726 -27.33 -3.27 -10.80
CA LEU A 726 -27.38 -2.23 -11.82
C LEU A 726 -28.64 -2.51 -12.66
N PRO A 727 -29.72 -1.71 -12.51
CA PRO A 727 -31.02 -2.03 -13.09
C PRO A 727 -30.97 -2.07 -14.62
N LEU A 728 -32.03 -2.62 -15.22
CA LEU A 728 -32.14 -2.72 -16.67
C LEU A 728 -32.02 -1.34 -17.31
N HIS A 729 -30.96 -1.15 -18.11
CA HIS A 729 -30.64 0.10 -18.77
C HIS A 729 -30.14 -0.13 -20.19
N ASN A 730 -30.13 0.90 -21.04
CA ASN A 730 -29.71 0.81 -22.45
C ASN A 730 -28.35 1.47 -22.73
N HIS A 731 -27.72 1.08 -23.83
CA HIS A 731 -26.59 1.78 -24.44
C HIS A 731 -26.93 2.23 -25.88
N PRO A 732 -27.69 3.32 -26.04
CA PRO A 732 -28.22 3.73 -27.34
C PRO A 732 -27.10 4.09 -28.32
N GLN A 733 -27.11 3.43 -29.48
CA GLN A 733 -26.16 3.68 -30.58
C GLN A 733 -24.69 3.37 -30.25
N MET A 734 -24.42 2.51 -29.26
CA MET A 734 -23.07 2.16 -28.82
C MET A 734 -22.74 0.70 -29.12
N THR A 735 -21.45 0.41 -29.30
CA THR A 735 -20.92 -0.95 -29.15
C THR A 735 -20.26 -1.05 -27.77
N VAL A 736 -20.62 -2.06 -26.98
CA VAL A 736 -20.13 -2.25 -25.60
C VAL A 736 -19.42 -3.59 -25.49
N PHE A 737 -18.22 -3.59 -24.93
CA PHE A 737 -17.49 -4.78 -24.52
C PHE A 737 -17.49 -4.83 -23.00
N SER A 738 -18.12 -5.86 -22.43
CA SER A 738 -18.25 -6.03 -20.99
C SER A 738 -17.53 -7.31 -20.54
N LYS A 739 -16.63 -7.18 -19.57
CA LYS A 739 -15.81 -8.27 -19.05
C LYS A 739 -15.98 -8.38 -17.54
N LEU A 740 -16.54 -9.49 -17.08
CA LEU A 740 -16.52 -9.85 -15.66
C LEU A 740 -15.11 -10.29 -15.29
N LEU A 741 -14.43 -9.50 -14.45
CA LEU A 741 -13.05 -9.72 -14.04
C LEU A 741 -12.97 -10.76 -12.91
N PHE A 742 -13.87 -10.69 -11.94
CA PHE A 742 -14.05 -11.68 -10.89
C PHE A 742 -15.49 -11.66 -10.37
N GLY A 743 -15.86 -12.73 -9.65
CA GLY A 743 -17.17 -12.88 -9.03
C GLY A 743 -18.17 -13.65 -9.88
N THR A 744 -19.40 -13.78 -9.37
CA THR A 744 -20.54 -14.38 -10.05
C THR A 744 -21.67 -13.37 -10.16
N MET A 745 -22.16 -13.17 -11.37
CA MET A 745 -23.18 -12.18 -11.71
C MET A 745 -24.28 -12.80 -12.55
N HIS A 746 -25.51 -12.56 -12.17
CA HIS A 746 -26.66 -12.84 -13.01
C HIS A 746 -26.86 -11.70 -14.00
N ILE A 747 -26.86 -12.02 -15.30
CA ILE A 747 -27.06 -11.05 -16.39
C ILE A 747 -28.36 -11.36 -17.10
N LYS A 748 -29.23 -10.34 -17.19
CA LYS A 748 -30.46 -10.39 -17.98
C LYS A 748 -30.44 -9.32 -19.05
N ALA A 749 -30.56 -9.69 -20.32
CA ALA A 749 -30.42 -8.77 -21.44
C ALA A 749 -31.48 -8.98 -22.54
N TYR A 750 -31.86 -7.90 -23.22
CA TYR A 750 -32.90 -7.85 -24.25
C TYR A 750 -32.48 -7.01 -25.45
N ASP A 751 -33.07 -7.29 -26.60
CA ASP A 751 -33.07 -6.43 -27.79
C ASP A 751 -34.50 -6.06 -28.19
N TRP A 752 -34.65 -4.91 -28.85
CA TRP A 752 -35.96 -4.48 -29.34
C TRP A 752 -36.48 -5.44 -30.41
N VAL A 753 -37.79 -5.69 -30.41
CA VAL A 753 -38.44 -6.37 -31.53
C VAL A 753 -38.74 -5.34 -32.62
N ASP A 754 -38.20 -5.58 -33.82
CA ASP A 754 -38.51 -4.74 -34.98
C ASP A 754 -40.01 -4.76 -35.30
N ASN A 755 -40.56 -3.61 -35.70
CA ASN A 755 -41.92 -3.46 -36.27
C ASN A 755 -43.15 -3.58 -35.33
N ILE A 756 -43.01 -3.50 -34.00
CA ILE A 756 -44.15 -3.39 -33.06
C ILE A 756 -44.18 -1.98 -32.42
N ALA A 757 -45.25 -1.21 -32.68
CA ALA A 757 -45.45 0.11 -32.09
C ALA A 757 -45.83 0.00 -30.60
N SER A 758 -45.55 1.05 -29.81
CA SER A 758 -45.88 1.12 -28.39
C SER A 758 -47.38 0.92 -28.15
N SER A 759 -47.76 0.12 -27.15
CA SER A 759 -49.16 -0.08 -26.75
C SER A 759 -49.48 0.74 -25.50
N SER A 760 -50.61 1.45 -25.49
CA SER A 760 -51.15 2.17 -24.32
C SER A 760 -52.33 1.40 -23.72
N ALA A 761 -52.34 1.11 -22.41
CA ALA A 761 -53.45 0.45 -21.73
C ALA A 761 -54.43 1.46 -21.07
N PRO A 762 -55.75 1.20 -21.03
CA PRO A 762 -56.74 2.06 -20.35
C PRO A 762 -56.88 1.72 -18.85
N LYS A 763 -57.08 2.73 -17.99
CA LYS A 763 -57.32 2.58 -16.53
C LYS A 763 -58.73 2.03 -16.25
N SER A 764 -58.84 1.07 -15.33
CA SER A 764 -60.10 0.63 -14.72
C SER A 764 -60.48 1.51 -13.52
N ASP A 765 -61.78 1.83 -13.42
CA ASP A 765 -62.46 2.75 -12.51
C ASP A 765 -62.30 2.50 -11.00
N SER A 766 -62.09 3.57 -10.21
CA SER A 766 -62.94 3.90 -9.03
C SER A 766 -62.57 5.23 -8.35
N SER A 767 -63.55 6.16 -8.38
CA SER A 767 -63.95 7.21 -7.41
C SER A 767 -63.00 8.37 -6.98
N GLU A 768 -63.37 9.56 -7.48
CA GLU A 768 -63.54 10.87 -6.81
C GLU A 768 -62.42 11.46 -5.93
N CYS A 769 -61.69 12.46 -6.46
CA CYS A 769 -61.72 13.88 -6.04
C CYS A 769 -60.65 14.71 -6.80
N GLU A 770 -60.90 16.01 -6.91
CA GLU A 770 -60.45 16.95 -7.94
C GLU A 770 -58.97 17.41 -7.93
N GLU A 771 -58.52 17.69 -9.16
CA GLU A 771 -57.59 18.73 -9.63
C GLU A 771 -56.05 18.64 -9.50
N THR A 772 -55.43 18.66 -10.69
CA THR A 772 -54.06 19.06 -11.09
C THR A 772 -52.90 18.06 -10.96
N ALA A 773 -52.73 17.21 -11.98
CA ALA A 773 -51.42 16.73 -12.42
C ALA A 773 -51.49 16.25 -13.89
N GLU A 774 -50.52 16.64 -14.72
CA GLU A 774 -50.38 16.21 -16.11
C GLU A 774 -50.42 14.67 -16.23
N GLU A 775 -51.40 14.14 -16.97
CA GLU A 775 -51.56 12.70 -17.20
C GLU A 775 -50.43 12.17 -18.11
N LYS A 776 -49.36 11.63 -17.50
CA LYS A 776 -48.35 10.82 -18.23
C LYS A 776 -49.01 9.51 -18.71
N THR A 777 -49.18 9.38 -20.02
CA THR A 777 -49.52 8.11 -20.68
C THR A 777 -48.30 7.17 -20.63
N VAL A 778 -48.49 5.94 -20.12
CA VAL A 778 -47.42 4.94 -19.98
C VAL A 778 -47.18 4.26 -21.33
N SER A 779 -46.02 4.49 -21.95
CA SER A 779 -45.61 3.85 -23.20
C SER A 779 -44.73 2.63 -22.93
N VAL A 780 -45.21 1.44 -23.30
CA VAL A 780 -44.44 0.19 -23.23
C VAL A 780 -44.08 -0.33 -24.63
N ARG A 781 -42.93 -0.99 -24.75
CA ARG A 781 -42.44 -1.56 -26.04
C ARG A 781 -41.97 -2.99 -25.86
N LEU A 782 -42.22 -3.84 -26.87
CA LEU A 782 -41.85 -5.25 -26.83
C LEU A 782 -40.35 -5.46 -27.08
N ALA A 783 -39.71 -6.26 -26.23
CA ALA A 783 -38.33 -6.68 -26.35
C ALA A 783 -38.19 -8.21 -26.28
N LYS A 784 -37.20 -8.75 -26.97
CA LYS A 784 -36.86 -10.18 -26.97
C LYS A 784 -35.69 -10.44 -26.03
N LEU A 785 -35.82 -11.43 -25.16
CA LEU A 785 -34.78 -11.88 -24.26
C LEU A 785 -33.62 -12.49 -25.06
N LYS A 786 -32.40 -12.11 -24.70
CA LYS A 786 -31.16 -12.59 -25.32
C LYS A 786 -30.31 -13.39 -24.35
N VAL A 787 -30.24 -12.94 -23.11
CA VAL A 787 -29.44 -13.56 -22.05
C VAL A 787 -30.25 -13.52 -20.76
N ASN A 788 -30.24 -14.62 -20.02
CA ASN A 788 -30.80 -14.73 -18.68
C ASN A 788 -30.07 -15.86 -17.96
N SER A 789 -28.86 -15.59 -17.48
CA SER A 789 -27.95 -16.63 -16.98
C SER A 789 -26.95 -16.07 -15.98
N ASP A 790 -26.39 -16.96 -15.16
CA ASP A 790 -25.31 -16.65 -14.25
C ASP A 790 -23.96 -16.79 -14.96
N PHE A 791 -23.13 -15.77 -14.84
CA PHE A 791 -21.77 -15.72 -15.35
C PHE A 791 -20.81 -15.70 -14.17
N THR A 792 -19.89 -16.65 -14.12
CA THR A 792 -18.81 -16.70 -13.12
C THR A 792 -17.48 -16.50 -13.83
N ALA A 793 -16.65 -15.58 -13.32
CA ALA A 793 -15.29 -15.41 -13.81
C ALA A 793 -14.40 -16.63 -13.45
N PRO A 794 -13.44 -17.03 -14.31
CA PRO A 794 -13.13 -16.44 -15.61
C PRO A 794 -14.15 -16.82 -16.70
N CYS A 795 -14.69 -15.82 -17.39
CA CYS A 795 -15.59 -15.99 -18.53
C CYS A 795 -15.17 -15.11 -19.72
N ASN A 796 -15.67 -15.40 -20.91
CA ASN A 796 -15.37 -14.59 -22.10
C ASN A 796 -16.06 -13.21 -22.02
N THR A 797 -15.48 -12.21 -22.71
CA THR A 797 -16.06 -10.87 -22.87
C THR A 797 -17.38 -10.95 -23.63
N SER A 798 -18.42 -10.32 -23.08
CA SER A 798 -19.72 -10.10 -23.72
C SER A 798 -19.66 -8.86 -24.60
N ILE A 799 -20.23 -8.95 -25.80
CA ILE A 799 -20.24 -7.85 -26.77
C ILE A 799 -21.69 -7.51 -27.09
N LEU A 800 -22.04 -6.24 -26.91
CA LEU A 800 -23.37 -5.70 -27.19
C LEU A 800 -23.25 -4.72 -28.34
N TYR A 801 -24.12 -4.85 -29.33
CA TYR A 801 -24.18 -4.00 -30.51
C TYR A 801 -25.37 -3.04 -30.42
N PRO A 802 -25.38 -1.94 -31.20
CA PRO A 802 -26.47 -0.96 -31.17
C PRO A 802 -27.89 -1.54 -31.35
N THR A 803 -28.01 -2.65 -32.09
CA THR A 803 -29.29 -3.27 -32.48
C THR A 803 -29.39 -4.75 -32.14
N ASP A 804 -28.35 -5.36 -31.57
CA ASP A 804 -28.29 -6.81 -31.30
C ASP A 804 -27.31 -7.12 -30.16
N GLY A 805 -27.42 -8.29 -29.54
CA GLY A 805 -26.51 -8.72 -28.47
C GLY A 805 -26.93 -8.30 -27.06
N GLY A 806 -28.16 -7.82 -26.88
CA GLY A 806 -28.71 -7.50 -25.56
C GLY A 806 -28.44 -6.06 -25.12
N ASN A 807 -28.60 -5.09 -26.01
CA ASN A 807 -28.25 -3.67 -25.77
C ASN A 807 -28.98 -3.05 -24.55
N MET A 808 -30.06 -3.67 -24.10
CA MET A 808 -30.65 -3.39 -22.79
C MET A 808 -30.33 -4.52 -21.82
N HIS A 809 -29.60 -4.25 -20.74
CA HIS A 809 -29.23 -5.28 -19.79
C HIS A 809 -29.24 -4.83 -18.33
N CYS A 810 -29.33 -5.81 -17.44
CA CYS A 810 -29.33 -5.67 -16.00
C CYS A 810 -28.25 -6.57 -15.41
N PHE A 811 -27.51 -6.06 -14.43
CA PHE A 811 -26.52 -6.82 -13.67
C PHE A 811 -26.99 -7.01 -12.25
N THR A 812 -27.06 -8.26 -11.80
CA THR A 812 -27.34 -8.61 -10.41
C THR A 812 -26.15 -9.40 -9.86
N ALA A 813 -25.39 -8.76 -8.98
CA ALA A 813 -24.21 -9.37 -8.38
C ALA A 813 -24.63 -10.45 -7.37
N ILE A 814 -24.25 -11.71 -7.62
CA ILE A 814 -24.47 -12.82 -6.68
C ILE A 814 -23.37 -12.79 -5.61
N THR A 815 -22.12 -12.59 -6.04
CA THR A 815 -20.98 -12.25 -5.16
C THR A 815 -20.53 -10.81 -5.44
N SER A 816 -19.54 -10.31 -4.71
CA SER A 816 -18.81 -9.10 -5.13
C SER A 816 -18.28 -9.30 -6.56
N CYS A 817 -18.56 -8.36 -7.45
CA CYS A 817 -18.21 -8.46 -8.86
C CYS A 817 -17.54 -7.17 -9.34
N ALA A 818 -16.47 -7.31 -10.13
CA ALA A 818 -15.92 -6.21 -10.92
C ALA A 818 -16.19 -6.45 -12.40
N VAL A 819 -16.86 -5.51 -13.05
CA VAL A 819 -17.18 -5.55 -14.49
C VAL A 819 -16.44 -4.42 -15.19
N LEU A 820 -15.51 -4.76 -16.08
CA LEU A 820 -14.80 -3.82 -16.95
C LEU A 820 -15.60 -3.60 -18.23
N ASP A 821 -16.05 -2.37 -18.44
CA ASP A 821 -16.80 -1.95 -19.61
C ASP A 821 -15.95 -1.02 -20.50
N VAL A 822 -15.96 -1.32 -21.79
CA VAL A 822 -15.44 -0.45 -22.85
C VAL A 822 -16.60 -0.17 -23.80
N LEU A 823 -16.98 1.10 -23.92
CA LEU A 823 -18.08 1.50 -24.81
C LEU A 823 -17.63 2.58 -25.80
N GLY A 824 -18.14 2.50 -27.02
CA GLY A 824 -17.85 3.48 -28.07
C GLY A 824 -19.07 3.70 -28.96
N PRO A 825 -19.50 4.97 -29.18
CA PRO A 825 -19.05 6.21 -28.51
C PRO A 825 -19.58 6.38 -27.06
N PRO A 826 -18.99 7.28 -26.22
CA PRO A 826 -19.43 7.53 -24.83
C PRO A 826 -20.80 8.18 -24.71
N TYR A 827 -21.54 7.92 -23.63
CA TYR A 827 -22.83 8.57 -23.34
C TYR A 827 -22.82 10.10 -23.60
N CYS A 828 -23.88 10.61 -24.21
CA CYS A 828 -24.04 12.02 -24.52
C CYS A 828 -25.52 12.40 -24.62
N ASP A 829 -26.05 13.11 -23.62
CA ASP A 829 -27.46 13.52 -23.57
C ASP A 829 -27.85 14.42 -24.75
N ALA A 830 -26.95 15.34 -25.16
CA ALA A 830 -27.19 16.27 -26.26
C ALA A 830 -27.37 15.56 -27.62
N GLU A 831 -26.78 14.37 -27.78
CA GLU A 831 -26.89 13.55 -28.98
C GLU A 831 -27.98 12.46 -28.86
N GLY A 832 -28.81 12.50 -27.81
CA GLY A 832 -29.85 11.50 -27.55
C GLY A 832 -29.30 10.14 -27.14
N ARG A 833 -28.07 10.12 -26.59
CA ARG A 833 -27.39 8.91 -26.12
C ARG A 833 -27.28 8.93 -24.61
N HIS A 834 -28.42 9.13 -23.94
CA HIS A 834 -28.54 9.11 -22.48
C HIS A 834 -28.81 7.68 -21.96
N CYS A 835 -28.44 7.42 -20.71
CA CYS A 835 -28.73 6.15 -20.05
C CYS A 835 -30.20 6.14 -19.57
N GLN A 836 -31.03 5.32 -20.19
CA GLN A 836 -32.45 5.14 -19.88
C GLN A 836 -32.67 3.82 -19.12
N TYR A 837 -33.48 3.87 -18.07
CA TYR A 837 -33.85 2.70 -17.27
C TYR A 837 -35.22 2.14 -17.69
N TYR A 838 -35.40 0.84 -17.50
CA TYR A 838 -36.61 0.13 -17.88
C TYR A 838 -37.16 -0.76 -16.76
N ARG A 839 -38.49 -0.83 -16.66
CA ARG A 839 -39.21 -1.85 -15.88
C ARG A 839 -39.71 -2.93 -16.84
N THR A 840 -39.49 -4.19 -16.48
CA THR A 840 -39.95 -5.34 -17.26
C THR A 840 -41.35 -5.79 -16.82
N HIS A 841 -42.23 -6.04 -17.78
CA HIS A 841 -43.54 -6.64 -17.62
C HIS A 841 -43.63 -7.98 -18.38
N PRO A 842 -44.33 -8.99 -17.85
CA PRO A 842 -44.58 -10.24 -18.57
C PRO A 842 -45.20 -10.01 -19.96
N PHE A 843 -44.90 -10.91 -20.91
CA PHE A 843 -45.47 -10.84 -22.27
C PHE A 843 -47.01 -10.74 -22.28
N THR A 844 -47.67 -11.44 -21.35
CA THR A 844 -49.13 -11.49 -21.17
C THR A 844 -49.77 -10.20 -20.67
N SER A 845 -48.97 -9.22 -20.22
CA SER A 845 -49.49 -7.98 -19.63
C SER A 845 -50.11 -7.02 -20.65
N PHE A 846 -49.75 -7.13 -21.94
CA PHE A 846 -50.26 -6.25 -23.00
C PHE A 846 -50.51 -7.04 -24.29
N SER A 847 -51.57 -6.70 -25.04
CA SER A 847 -51.81 -7.33 -26.35
C SER A 847 -50.90 -6.70 -27.41
N ALA A 848 -50.07 -7.50 -28.07
CA ALA A 848 -49.47 -7.09 -29.33
C ALA A 848 -50.61 -6.89 -30.33
N GLY A 849 -50.90 -5.64 -30.70
CA GLY A 849 -52.08 -5.28 -31.50
C GLY A 849 -52.27 -6.15 -32.75
N ASP A 850 -53.53 -6.31 -33.15
CA ASP A 850 -53.93 -7.11 -34.30
C ASP A 850 -53.10 -6.75 -35.54
N ASN A 851 -52.37 -7.75 -36.07
CA ASN A 851 -51.44 -7.73 -37.20
C ASN A 851 -49.95 -7.58 -36.86
N LYS A 852 -49.32 -8.69 -36.43
CA LYS A 852 -48.04 -9.22 -36.95
C LYS A 852 -47.73 -10.58 -36.29
N GLN A 853 -47.52 -11.62 -37.09
CA GLN A 853 -47.10 -12.94 -36.61
C GLN A 853 -45.69 -12.84 -35.98
N LEU A 854 -45.61 -12.93 -34.66
CA LEU A 854 -44.37 -13.23 -33.94
C LEU A 854 -43.96 -14.68 -34.26
N PRO A 855 -42.66 -14.99 -34.47
CA PRO A 855 -42.23 -16.35 -34.80
C PRO A 855 -42.54 -17.33 -33.65
N GLY A 856 -43.21 -18.44 -33.95
CA GLY A 856 -43.54 -19.53 -33.01
C GLY A 856 -45.04 -19.63 -32.68
N ASP A 857 -45.60 -20.84 -32.70
CA ASP A 857 -47.04 -21.09 -32.48
C ASP A 857 -47.40 -21.39 -31.01
N ASP A 858 -46.43 -21.38 -30.08
CA ASP A 858 -46.64 -21.69 -28.66
C ASP A 858 -46.57 -20.42 -27.80
N GLU A 859 -47.68 -20.03 -27.17
CA GLU A 859 -47.75 -18.88 -26.26
C GLU A 859 -46.85 -19.05 -25.03
N LYS A 860 -46.61 -20.29 -24.55
CA LYS A 860 -45.71 -20.54 -23.41
C LYS A 860 -44.25 -20.30 -23.77
N ALA A 861 -43.86 -20.61 -25.01
CA ALA A 861 -42.52 -20.33 -25.49
C ALA A 861 -42.30 -18.81 -25.65
N LYS A 862 -43.32 -18.07 -26.09
CA LYS A 862 -43.27 -16.61 -26.18
C LYS A 862 -43.16 -15.92 -24.81
N GLU A 863 -43.80 -16.47 -23.78
CA GLU A 863 -43.72 -15.94 -22.42
C GLU A 863 -42.31 -16.06 -21.80
N LEU A 864 -41.51 -17.04 -22.25
CA LEU A 864 -40.11 -17.22 -21.83
C LEU A 864 -39.14 -16.30 -22.59
N ASP A 865 -39.44 -15.99 -23.85
CA ASP A 865 -38.52 -15.31 -24.76
C ASP A 865 -38.83 -13.81 -24.95
N TYR A 866 -39.99 -13.30 -24.51
CA TYR A 866 -40.39 -11.91 -24.74
C TYR A 866 -40.88 -11.22 -23.47
N ALA A 867 -40.66 -9.90 -23.40
CA ALA A 867 -41.16 -9.06 -22.32
C ALA A 867 -41.47 -7.64 -22.81
N TRP A 868 -42.38 -6.96 -22.13
CA TRP A 868 -42.67 -5.55 -22.38
C TRP A 868 -41.80 -4.68 -21.48
N LEU A 869 -41.09 -3.72 -22.07
CA LEU A 869 -40.25 -2.78 -21.34
C LEU A 869 -40.95 -1.41 -21.26
N GLU A 870 -41.13 -0.92 -20.05
CA GLU A 870 -41.64 0.40 -19.72
C GLU A 870 -40.46 1.31 -19.39
N GLU A 871 -40.36 2.47 -20.03
CA GLU A 871 -39.36 3.48 -19.66
C GLU A 871 -39.69 4.08 -18.29
N ILE A 872 -38.71 4.07 -17.40
CA ILE A 872 -38.84 4.64 -16.06
C ILE A 872 -37.70 5.62 -15.79
N ASP A 873 -37.96 6.60 -14.94
CA ASP A 873 -36.89 7.41 -14.36
C ASP A 873 -35.96 6.52 -13.53
N LYS A 874 -34.74 7.01 -13.27
CA LYS A 874 -33.75 6.31 -12.45
C LYS A 874 -34.40 5.81 -11.15
N PRO A 875 -34.35 4.49 -10.85
CA PRO A 875 -35.03 3.92 -9.70
C PRO A 875 -34.66 4.60 -8.38
N ALA A 876 -35.67 4.93 -7.57
CA ALA A 876 -35.49 5.49 -6.24
C ALA A 876 -34.70 4.49 -5.36
N GLY A 877 -33.46 4.87 -5.01
CA GLY A 877 -32.53 4.03 -4.25
C GLY A 877 -31.29 3.57 -5.02
N LEU A 878 -31.24 3.70 -6.35
CA LEU A 878 -30.02 3.39 -7.11
C LEU A 878 -28.89 4.39 -6.82
N SER A 879 -27.84 3.93 -6.14
CA SER A 879 -26.66 4.73 -5.81
C SER A 879 -25.43 4.18 -6.53
N VAL A 880 -25.00 4.87 -7.58
CA VAL A 880 -23.73 4.64 -8.28
C VAL A 880 -22.81 5.83 -7.97
N VAL A 881 -21.66 5.56 -7.36
CA VAL A 881 -20.75 6.62 -6.89
C VAL A 881 -19.37 6.44 -7.50
N GLY A 882 -18.83 7.53 -8.04
CA GLY A 882 -17.47 7.55 -8.58
C GLY A 882 -16.41 7.44 -7.48
N ALA A 883 -15.36 6.68 -7.74
CA ALA A 883 -14.15 6.63 -6.91
C ALA A 883 -12.89 6.71 -7.80
N PRO A 884 -11.75 7.21 -7.26
CA PRO A 884 -10.52 7.29 -8.04
C PRO A 884 -10.00 5.90 -8.37
N TYR A 885 -9.59 5.72 -9.63
CA TYR A 885 -8.93 4.51 -10.09
C TYR A 885 -7.43 4.53 -9.70
N ASN A 886 -7.04 3.61 -8.82
CA ASN A 886 -5.66 3.50 -8.30
C ASN A 886 -4.85 2.36 -8.96
N GLY A 887 -5.34 1.79 -10.07
CA GLY A 887 -4.68 0.72 -10.81
C GLY A 887 -3.60 1.21 -11.79
N PRO A 888 -3.08 0.35 -12.68
CA PRO A 888 -2.03 0.73 -13.63
C PRO A 888 -2.40 1.93 -14.50
N ARG A 889 -1.52 2.94 -14.55
CA ARG A 889 -1.77 4.20 -15.24
C ARG A 889 -1.83 4.05 -16.75
N ILE A 890 -2.82 4.70 -17.36
CA ILE A 890 -2.92 4.91 -18.80
C ILE A 890 -2.15 6.18 -19.15
N VAL A 891 -1.23 6.08 -20.10
CA VAL A 891 -0.54 7.22 -20.72
C VAL A 891 -1.26 7.52 -22.03
N GLU A 892 -2.05 8.58 -22.03
CA GLU A 892 -2.60 9.18 -23.24
C GLU A 892 -1.44 9.82 -24.01
N LYS A 893 -1.25 9.43 -25.27
CA LYS A 893 -0.13 9.85 -26.12
C LYS A 893 -0.46 11.07 -26.94
#